data_AF-A0A1Q9CWB5-F1
#
_entry.id   AF-A0A1Q9CWB5-F1
#
_cell.length_a   1.000
_cell.length_b   1.000
_cell.length_c   1.000
_cell.angle_alpha   90.00
_cell.angle_beta   90.00
_cell.angle_gamma   90.00
#
_symmetry.space_group_name_H-M   'P 1'
#
loop_
_entity.id
_entity.type
_entity.pdbx_description
1 polymer ?
#
loop_
_entity_poly.entity_id
_entity_poly.type
_entity_poly.pdbx_seq_one_letter_code
_entity_poly.pdbx_strand_id
1 'polypeptide(L)'
;MTQVRDKLAEPWKGVNLGGWLLLEPGPSYPLFTQHPLKDKSEARCEWDIMKGLIAKMGKTGAAEVLRSHRETHMTKADFQRVRSCGLNAVRLPFGYWVVTEPRPKEPYVGPALEYIDRAVSWAEEFDLQIVLDLHGCPGGESPEAPCGRRQRPESRWNWKQWDFQASLKVLQILAKRYAQHSCVTGIAVCNEPSGEVPAKALISYYSKAVDVIRKAGMDARRVAVVLPVFQRPEGEEDFIKTWSKFTKGRHRNVCFDVHCYHCFENQFHGKTFAEQLRAVEANTEMFKQHPMVAGEWSLGLGQATWCTCGDLDEDSVLSIFGAQQQEAFKSASHGSFFWNWKEDPENKEWHFQHSCDSGLLSRPPLSLPLWDRQGEDPLEELLHPSPEDPVVYYGDTVYLRVFHGRYIEVQGKTVDCNWPDKGTWQAFSFCAPDGDAAKEQGSRRPVRHRDMLRIRAHSGSFLAVPSNAATGAPVTTTRSKTCAEAQFEVFLQHTSVLKHRGIAYFFSRATATTLDADEDESGIRARWADFGDWQAFAVERPPELQRHVALGSLTKEPPRQRQRGRRGSKDSPVKAAAERPSPGDFLGSFAQGTLGGAVAHKFVDKPMLPAVTRLVAGVAPRASGGVLRAQALRPLLHSKHRCFSMPSMAKVAKDLQAEISHEQEQYQQAKEIQKFLKSTDFKLVETEGDVNMQLERTVGDKQVTIEWQLTSPFDPTADVEGGDQDAGAEYEATDFCITLESKSSGAGVSFYCSTQTGEDHRYVIGNVKSFASKEEKESMSAYNGPEFEDIDEKLQESLDELLAEAGISTELCDFIDAMALDKEQREYIRWLSNLKEFMEK
;
A
#
# COMPACT_ATOMS: atom_id res chain seq x y z
N MET A 1 -31.37 -12.01 28.64
CA MET A 1 -30.87 -10.86 27.87
C MET A 1 -29.59 -10.39 28.53
N THR A 2 -28.44 -10.85 28.03
CA THR A 2 -27.12 -10.40 28.49
C THR A 2 -26.91 -8.95 28.05
N GLN A 3 -26.16 -8.15 28.82
CA GLN A 3 -25.77 -6.82 28.37
C GLN A 3 -24.86 -6.97 27.14
N VAL A 4 -25.28 -6.43 25.99
CA VAL A 4 -24.39 -6.23 24.85
C VAL A 4 -23.40 -5.14 25.26
N ARG A 5 -22.16 -5.54 25.58
CA ARG A 5 -21.04 -4.58 25.63
C ARG A 5 -20.86 -4.03 24.23
N ASP A 6 -20.64 -2.72 24.15
CA ASP A 6 -20.41 -2.05 22.87
C ASP A 6 -19.00 -2.42 22.37
N LYS A 7 -18.88 -3.48 21.55
CA LYS A 7 -17.58 -4.09 21.20
C LYS A 7 -16.62 -3.11 20.51
N LEU A 8 -17.14 -2.07 19.87
CA LEU A 8 -16.35 -0.98 19.27
C LEU A 8 -15.65 -0.06 20.29
N ALA A 9 -15.93 -0.19 21.60
CA ALA A 9 -15.27 0.60 22.63
C ALA A 9 -13.82 0.13 22.92
N GLU A 10 -13.44 -1.06 22.45
CA GLU A 10 -12.07 -1.60 22.55
C GLU A 10 -11.47 -1.73 21.14
N PRO A 11 -10.36 -1.02 20.83
CA PRO A 11 -9.61 -1.22 19.59
C PRO A 11 -9.17 -2.68 19.41
N TRP A 12 -8.88 -3.05 18.15
CA TRP A 12 -8.44 -4.40 17.85
C TRP A 12 -7.04 -4.67 18.40
N LYS A 13 -6.91 -5.76 19.15
CA LYS A 13 -5.66 -6.39 19.52
C LYS A 13 -5.77 -7.82 19.04
N GLY A 14 -5.28 -8.08 17.83
CA GLY A 14 -5.52 -9.33 17.14
C GLY A 14 -4.32 -9.90 16.39
N VAL A 15 -4.62 -10.94 15.62
CA VAL A 15 -3.71 -11.61 14.69
C VAL A 15 -4.40 -11.76 13.34
N ASN A 16 -3.62 -11.82 12.28
CA ASN A 16 -4.07 -12.31 10.98
C ASN A 16 -4.25 -13.83 11.01
N LEU A 17 -5.08 -14.32 10.09
CA LEU A 17 -5.30 -15.75 9.80
C LEU A 17 -4.87 -16.05 8.35
N GLY A 18 -3.75 -15.45 7.93
CA GLY A 18 -3.11 -15.65 6.63
C GLY A 18 -2.73 -17.11 6.40
N GLY A 19 -2.57 -17.50 5.14
CA GLY A 19 -2.32 -18.88 4.74
C GLY A 19 -3.53 -19.85 4.83
N TRP A 20 -4.72 -19.40 5.26
CA TRP A 20 -5.90 -20.28 5.38
C TRP A 20 -6.82 -20.24 4.16
N LEU A 21 -7.37 -19.06 3.83
CA LEU A 21 -8.35 -18.87 2.74
C LEU A 21 -7.78 -18.08 1.55
N LEU A 22 -6.52 -17.64 1.67
CA LEU A 22 -5.59 -17.36 0.59
C LEU A 22 -4.27 -18.06 0.97
N LEU A 23 -3.55 -18.64 0.01
CA LEU A 23 -2.33 -19.43 0.27
C LEU A 23 -1.02 -18.70 -0.06
N GLU A 24 -0.09 -18.77 0.88
CA GLU A 24 1.26 -18.17 0.80
C GLU A 24 2.33 -19.14 1.30
N PRO A 25 3.59 -19.06 0.81
CA PRO A 25 4.62 -20.05 1.13
C PRO A 25 4.97 -20.22 2.62
N GLY A 26 4.99 -19.13 3.40
CA GLY A 26 5.29 -19.16 4.84
C GLY A 26 4.07 -19.57 5.67
N PRO A 27 2.98 -18.77 5.68
CA PRO A 27 1.76 -19.09 6.42
C PRO A 27 1.19 -20.47 6.08
N SER A 28 1.25 -20.90 4.82
CA SER A 28 0.83 -22.25 4.38
C SER A 28 1.99 -23.26 4.27
N TYR A 29 3.14 -23.03 4.91
CA TYR A 29 4.38 -23.83 4.86
C TYR A 29 4.19 -25.35 4.69
N PRO A 30 3.36 -26.05 5.50
CA PRO A 30 3.25 -27.50 5.40
C PRO A 30 2.72 -27.96 4.03
N LEU A 31 1.86 -27.16 3.40
CA LEU A 31 1.27 -27.45 2.09
C LEU A 31 2.29 -27.25 0.96
N PHE A 32 3.04 -26.15 0.98
CA PHE A 32 4.09 -25.87 -0.01
C PHE A 32 5.21 -26.91 0.05
N THR A 33 5.69 -27.23 1.26
CA THR A 33 6.74 -28.25 1.48
C THR A 33 6.31 -29.67 1.09
N GLN A 34 5.02 -30.03 1.26
CA GLN A 34 4.50 -31.35 0.81
C GLN A 34 4.22 -31.42 -0.70
N HIS A 35 4.07 -30.27 -1.39
CA HIS A 35 3.67 -30.20 -2.79
C HIS A 35 4.61 -29.33 -3.66
N PRO A 36 5.94 -29.60 -3.67
CA PRO A 36 6.87 -28.90 -4.55
C PRO A 36 6.55 -29.13 -6.04
N LEU A 37 6.93 -28.15 -6.87
CA LEU A 37 6.67 -28.17 -8.31
C LEU A 37 7.53 -29.20 -9.05
N LYS A 38 7.04 -29.71 -10.18
CA LYS A 38 7.66 -30.83 -10.93
C LYS A 38 9.03 -30.50 -11.53
N ASP A 39 9.26 -29.22 -11.82
CA ASP A 39 10.52 -28.66 -12.32
C ASP A 39 11.51 -28.31 -11.20
N LYS A 40 11.12 -28.51 -9.93
CA LYS A 40 11.83 -28.08 -8.72
C LYS A 40 11.92 -26.56 -8.53
N SER A 41 11.12 -25.77 -9.25
CA SER A 41 10.94 -24.37 -8.91
C SER A 41 10.10 -24.21 -7.63
N GLU A 42 10.30 -23.10 -6.93
CA GLU A 42 9.53 -22.78 -5.73
C GLU A 42 8.23 -22.05 -6.13
N ALA A 43 7.09 -22.61 -5.72
CA ALA A 43 5.80 -21.93 -5.83
C ALA A 43 5.80 -20.70 -4.91
N ARG A 44 5.46 -19.52 -5.43
CA ARG A 44 5.51 -18.27 -4.66
C ARG A 44 4.14 -17.76 -4.19
N CYS A 45 3.05 -18.33 -4.68
CA CYS A 45 1.68 -17.89 -4.41
C CYS A 45 0.66 -19.02 -4.66
N GLU A 46 -0.60 -18.84 -4.25
CA GLU A 46 -1.69 -19.82 -4.45
C GLU A 46 -1.81 -20.28 -5.92
N TRP A 47 -1.67 -19.35 -6.88
CA TRP A 47 -1.73 -19.64 -8.31
C TRP A 47 -0.68 -20.68 -8.77
N ASP A 48 0.55 -20.56 -8.27
CA ASP A 48 1.66 -21.46 -8.64
C ASP A 48 1.43 -22.87 -8.09
N ILE A 49 1.11 -22.97 -6.79
CA ILE A 49 0.89 -24.28 -6.15
C ILE A 49 -0.38 -24.95 -6.69
N MET A 50 -1.46 -24.21 -6.96
CA MET A 50 -2.67 -24.76 -7.57
C MET A 50 -2.42 -25.25 -9.01
N LYS A 51 -1.61 -24.54 -9.82
CA LYS A 51 -1.13 -25.08 -11.10
C LYS A 51 -0.34 -26.38 -10.92
N GLY A 52 0.60 -26.42 -9.97
CA GLY A 52 1.41 -27.60 -9.65
C GLY A 52 0.56 -28.81 -9.24
N LEU A 53 -0.44 -28.59 -8.38
CA LEU A 53 -1.41 -29.59 -7.94
C LEU A 53 -2.25 -30.11 -9.12
N ILE A 54 -2.85 -29.23 -9.92
CA ILE A 54 -3.64 -29.62 -11.09
C ILE A 54 -2.79 -30.43 -12.08
N ALA A 55 -1.53 -30.03 -12.31
CA ALA A 55 -0.59 -30.76 -13.17
C ALA A 55 -0.08 -32.08 -12.56
N LYS A 56 -0.25 -32.31 -11.24
CA LYS A 56 0.18 -33.52 -10.51
C LYS A 56 -0.96 -34.54 -10.32
N MET A 57 -2.19 -34.08 -10.10
CA MET A 57 -3.33 -34.93 -9.69
C MET A 57 -4.70 -34.48 -10.25
N GLY A 58 -4.73 -33.55 -11.21
CA GLY A 58 -5.97 -33.02 -11.81
C GLY A 58 -6.76 -32.11 -10.88
N LYS A 59 -7.82 -31.49 -11.41
CA LYS A 59 -8.67 -30.53 -10.66
C LYS A 59 -9.29 -31.16 -9.40
N THR A 60 -9.80 -32.39 -9.48
CA THR A 60 -10.42 -33.07 -8.34
C THR A 60 -9.42 -33.36 -7.22
N GLY A 61 -8.19 -33.80 -7.55
CA GLY A 61 -7.14 -34.01 -6.55
C GLY A 61 -6.68 -32.71 -5.90
N ALA A 62 -6.48 -31.66 -6.71
CA ALA A 62 -6.12 -30.33 -6.20
C ALA A 62 -7.20 -29.76 -5.25
N ALA A 63 -8.49 -29.96 -5.59
CA ALA A 63 -9.60 -29.56 -4.75
C ALA A 63 -9.70 -30.36 -3.43
N GLU A 64 -9.33 -31.64 -3.43
CA GLU A 64 -9.27 -32.46 -2.22
C GLU A 64 -8.13 -32.01 -1.30
N VAL A 65 -6.95 -31.72 -1.88
CA VAL A 65 -5.81 -31.16 -1.14
C VAL A 65 -6.17 -29.80 -0.51
N LEU A 66 -6.78 -28.89 -1.27
CA LEU A 66 -7.17 -27.58 -0.73
C LEU A 66 -8.29 -27.69 0.32
N ARG A 67 -9.22 -28.65 0.19
CA ARG A 67 -10.21 -28.94 1.24
C ARG A 67 -9.53 -29.44 2.51
N SER A 68 -8.63 -30.42 2.40
CA SER A 68 -7.87 -30.96 3.52
C SER A 68 -7.08 -29.87 4.26
N HIS A 69 -6.43 -28.96 3.51
CA HIS A 69 -5.78 -27.78 4.07
C HIS A 69 -6.78 -26.88 4.80
N ARG A 70 -7.86 -26.43 4.14
CA ARG A 70 -8.85 -25.53 4.76
C ARG A 70 -9.58 -26.14 5.98
N GLU A 71 -9.71 -27.48 6.06
CA GLU A 71 -10.27 -28.19 7.22
C GLU A 71 -9.30 -28.32 8.42
N THR A 72 -7.98 -28.30 8.19
CA THR A 72 -6.98 -28.63 9.22
C THR A 72 -6.04 -27.48 9.59
N HIS A 73 -5.83 -26.52 8.68
CA HIS A 73 -4.87 -25.43 8.86
C HIS A 73 -5.31 -24.42 9.93
N MET A 74 -6.60 -24.06 9.98
CA MET A 74 -7.19 -23.32 11.09
C MET A 74 -8.42 -24.04 11.62
N THR A 75 -8.53 -24.11 12.95
CA THR A 75 -9.53 -24.90 13.64
C THR A 75 -10.26 -24.08 14.70
N LYS A 76 -11.38 -24.62 15.22
CA LYS A 76 -12.06 -24.05 16.39
C LYS A 76 -11.12 -23.86 17.61
N ALA A 77 -10.13 -24.73 17.78
CA ALA A 77 -9.15 -24.64 18.87
C ALA A 77 -8.19 -23.44 18.71
N ASP A 78 -7.91 -23.01 17.47
CA ASP A 78 -7.11 -21.82 17.20
C ASP A 78 -7.79 -20.55 17.71
N PHE A 79 -9.09 -20.37 17.42
CA PHE A 79 -9.87 -19.22 17.90
C PHE A 79 -9.97 -19.20 19.44
N GLN A 80 -10.12 -20.37 20.06
CA GLN A 80 -10.05 -20.50 21.52
C GLN A 80 -8.67 -20.05 22.06
N ARG A 81 -7.59 -20.46 21.39
CA ARG A 81 -6.21 -20.16 21.80
C ARG A 81 -5.87 -18.68 21.59
N VAL A 82 -6.30 -18.06 20.49
CA VAL A 82 -6.24 -16.61 20.25
C VAL A 82 -6.84 -15.84 21.43
N ARG A 83 -8.04 -16.22 21.87
CA ARG A 83 -8.68 -15.60 23.04
C ARG A 83 -7.88 -15.82 24.32
N SER A 84 -7.28 -17.00 24.50
CA SER A 84 -6.45 -17.32 25.67
C SER A 84 -5.12 -16.54 25.72
N CYS A 85 -4.54 -16.17 24.57
CA CYS A 85 -3.38 -15.26 24.46
C CYS A 85 -3.72 -13.78 24.79
N GLY A 86 -4.91 -13.49 25.33
CA GLY A 86 -5.31 -12.12 25.69
C GLY A 86 -5.51 -11.21 24.48
N LEU A 87 -5.95 -11.77 23.35
CA LEU A 87 -6.40 -11.04 22.16
C LEU A 87 -7.92 -10.83 22.19
N ASN A 88 -8.40 -9.85 21.43
CA ASN A 88 -9.84 -9.56 21.28
C ASN A 88 -10.34 -9.62 19.83
N ALA A 89 -9.45 -9.81 18.84
CA ALA A 89 -9.81 -9.75 17.42
C ALA A 89 -9.02 -10.73 16.53
N VAL A 90 -9.54 -11.03 15.35
CA VAL A 90 -8.84 -11.69 14.23
C VAL A 90 -9.11 -10.97 12.90
N ARG A 91 -8.12 -10.89 12.01
CA ARG A 91 -8.26 -10.44 10.61
C ARG A 91 -8.19 -11.69 9.73
N LEU A 92 -9.15 -11.84 8.81
CA LEU A 92 -9.30 -13.03 7.97
C LEU A 92 -9.09 -12.68 6.49
N PRO A 93 -7.85 -12.80 5.99
CA PRO A 93 -7.54 -12.83 4.56
C PRO A 93 -8.32 -13.92 3.81
N PHE A 94 -8.92 -13.58 2.67
CA PHE A 94 -9.41 -14.55 1.69
C PHE A 94 -9.30 -14.01 0.26
N GLY A 95 -9.03 -14.89 -0.70
CA GLY A 95 -9.14 -14.57 -2.11
C GLY A 95 -10.60 -14.50 -2.58
N TYR A 96 -10.89 -13.71 -3.62
CA TYR A 96 -12.25 -13.54 -4.14
C TYR A 96 -12.94 -14.86 -4.52
N TRP A 97 -12.13 -15.86 -4.94
CA TRP A 97 -12.54 -17.22 -5.30
C TRP A 97 -13.12 -18.04 -4.13
N VAL A 98 -13.03 -17.55 -2.89
CA VAL A 98 -13.72 -18.13 -1.73
C VAL A 98 -15.19 -17.71 -1.69
N VAL A 99 -15.54 -16.55 -2.26
CA VAL A 99 -16.88 -15.94 -2.19
C VAL A 99 -17.69 -16.13 -3.47
N THR A 100 -17.01 -16.13 -4.63
CA THR A 100 -17.60 -16.37 -5.95
C THR A 100 -16.81 -17.45 -6.70
N GLU A 101 -17.37 -17.98 -7.78
CA GLU A 101 -16.63 -18.86 -8.70
C GLU A 101 -15.31 -18.22 -9.17
N PRO A 102 -14.21 -18.99 -9.30
CA PRO A 102 -13.01 -18.55 -10.02
C PRO A 102 -13.32 -18.16 -11.47
N ARG A 103 -12.66 -17.12 -11.99
CA ARG A 103 -12.78 -16.72 -13.41
C ARG A 103 -12.26 -17.83 -14.35
N PRO A 104 -12.72 -17.88 -15.61
CA PRO A 104 -12.24 -18.86 -16.59
C PRO A 104 -10.71 -18.88 -16.71
N LYS A 105 -10.14 -20.08 -16.89
CA LYS A 105 -8.70 -20.36 -16.99
C LYS A 105 -7.89 -20.19 -15.69
N GLU A 106 -8.46 -19.68 -14.59
CA GLU A 106 -7.78 -19.59 -13.30
C GLU A 106 -7.69 -20.98 -12.59
N PRO A 107 -6.66 -21.25 -11.77
CA PRO A 107 -6.41 -22.55 -11.16
C PRO A 107 -7.03 -22.72 -9.77
N TYR A 108 -7.60 -21.67 -9.19
CA TYR A 108 -8.16 -21.65 -7.84
C TYR A 108 -9.31 -22.64 -7.64
N VAL A 109 -9.57 -22.99 -6.38
CA VAL A 109 -10.71 -23.84 -5.99
C VAL A 109 -11.61 -23.12 -4.99
N GLY A 110 -12.87 -22.99 -5.38
CA GLY A 110 -13.99 -22.44 -4.62
C GLY A 110 -15.26 -22.42 -5.51
N PRO A 111 -16.34 -21.73 -5.10
CA PRO A 111 -16.49 -20.99 -3.84
C PRO A 111 -16.37 -21.89 -2.61
N ALA A 112 -16.07 -21.28 -1.46
CA ALA A 112 -15.78 -21.96 -0.19
C ALA A 112 -16.25 -21.12 1.02
N LEU A 113 -17.45 -20.55 0.94
CA LEU A 113 -18.02 -19.66 1.95
C LEU A 113 -18.18 -20.32 3.33
N GLU A 114 -18.29 -21.65 3.39
CA GLU A 114 -18.47 -22.44 4.60
C GLU A 114 -17.28 -22.40 5.57
N TYR A 115 -16.11 -21.91 5.14
CA TYR A 115 -14.99 -21.64 6.03
C TYR A 115 -15.05 -20.24 6.64
N ILE A 116 -15.54 -19.24 5.89
CA ILE A 116 -15.83 -17.90 6.43
C ILE A 116 -17.00 -17.98 7.42
N ASP A 117 -18.04 -18.77 7.12
CA ASP A 117 -19.15 -19.04 8.06
C ASP A 117 -18.63 -19.62 9.39
N ARG A 118 -17.68 -20.57 9.32
CA ARG A 118 -17.03 -21.15 10.50
C ARG A 118 -16.20 -20.13 11.26
N ALA A 119 -15.38 -19.33 10.57
CA ALA A 119 -14.58 -18.27 11.19
C ALA A 119 -15.46 -17.26 11.96
N VAL A 120 -16.57 -16.82 11.34
CA VAL A 120 -17.55 -15.93 11.98
C VAL A 120 -18.22 -16.61 13.17
N SER A 121 -18.64 -17.87 13.04
CA SER A 121 -19.24 -18.63 14.15
C SER A 121 -18.29 -18.87 15.32
N TRP A 122 -17.00 -19.14 15.06
CA TRP A 122 -15.99 -19.35 16.10
C TRP A 122 -15.58 -18.03 16.76
N ALA A 123 -15.52 -16.93 16.01
CA ALA A 123 -15.32 -15.59 16.58
C ALA A 123 -16.48 -15.19 17.51
N GLU A 124 -17.73 -15.44 17.11
CA GLU A 124 -18.91 -15.16 17.95
C GLU A 124 -18.96 -16.05 19.20
N GLU A 125 -18.53 -17.31 19.12
CA GLU A 125 -18.48 -18.23 20.26
C GLU A 125 -17.39 -17.88 21.29
N PHE A 126 -16.19 -17.49 20.85
CA PHE A 126 -15.06 -17.15 21.74
C PHE A 126 -14.96 -15.66 22.08
N ASP A 127 -16.04 -14.90 21.85
CA ASP A 127 -16.14 -13.47 22.16
C ASP A 127 -15.07 -12.59 21.45
N LEU A 128 -14.60 -13.02 20.27
CA LEU A 128 -13.69 -12.27 19.41
C LEU A 128 -14.47 -11.29 18.50
N GLN A 129 -13.76 -10.24 18.09
CA GLN A 129 -14.05 -9.42 16.92
C GLN A 129 -13.46 -10.10 15.67
N ILE A 130 -14.07 -9.92 14.49
CA ILE A 130 -13.51 -10.36 13.22
C ILE A 130 -13.58 -9.25 12.16
N VAL A 131 -12.45 -9.03 11.49
CA VAL A 131 -12.32 -8.23 10.27
C VAL A 131 -12.27 -9.20 9.09
N LEU A 132 -13.18 -9.02 8.13
CA LEU A 132 -13.20 -9.80 6.89
C LEU A 132 -12.41 -9.04 5.82
N ASP A 133 -11.38 -9.66 5.26
CA ASP A 133 -10.43 -9.01 4.36
C ASP A 133 -10.39 -9.65 2.96
N LEU A 134 -10.75 -8.87 1.94
CA LEU A 134 -10.68 -9.25 0.53
C LEU A 134 -9.23 -9.13 0.06
N HIS A 135 -8.43 -10.15 0.39
CA HIS A 135 -6.97 -10.12 0.29
C HIS A 135 -6.42 -10.47 -1.11
N GLY A 136 -7.28 -10.96 -2.00
CA GLY A 136 -6.94 -11.16 -3.41
C GLY A 136 -8.13 -10.85 -4.31
N CYS A 137 -8.11 -9.70 -4.97
CA CYS A 137 -9.20 -9.20 -5.81
C CYS A 137 -9.30 -9.92 -7.17
N PRO A 138 -10.48 -9.94 -7.82
CA PRO A 138 -10.62 -10.37 -9.21
C PRO A 138 -9.79 -9.48 -10.14
N GLY A 139 -8.66 -10.01 -10.64
CA GLY A 139 -7.67 -9.26 -11.43
C GLY A 139 -6.29 -9.15 -10.78
N GLY A 140 -6.24 -9.24 -9.45
CA GLY A 140 -5.11 -8.79 -8.64
C GLY A 140 -5.13 -7.25 -8.51
N GLU A 141 -5.15 -6.76 -7.27
CA GLU A 141 -4.96 -5.35 -6.92
C GLU A 141 -3.50 -4.89 -7.02
N SER A 142 -2.58 -5.85 -7.13
CA SER A 142 -1.14 -5.68 -7.33
C SER A 142 -0.56 -6.82 -8.18
N PRO A 143 0.66 -6.69 -8.73
CA PRO A 143 1.34 -7.75 -9.47
C PRO A 143 1.93 -8.86 -8.56
N GLU A 144 1.79 -8.75 -7.23
CA GLU A 144 2.63 -9.46 -6.27
C GLU A 144 2.08 -10.80 -5.79
N ALA A 145 2.85 -11.50 -4.94
CA ALA A 145 2.45 -12.79 -4.38
C ALA A 145 1.24 -12.75 -3.43
N PRO A 146 1.08 -11.76 -2.51
CA PRO A 146 0.00 -11.75 -1.51
C PRO A 146 -1.41 -11.73 -2.10
N CYS A 147 -1.64 -11.12 -3.27
CA CYS A 147 -2.95 -11.16 -3.94
C CYS A 147 -3.36 -12.57 -4.46
N GLY A 148 -2.50 -13.57 -4.26
CA GLY A 148 -2.66 -14.96 -4.67
C GLY A 148 -2.02 -15.31 -6.01
N ARG A 149 -1.55 -14.32 -6.79
CA ARG A 149 -0.90 -14.51 -8.10
C ARG A 149 0.21 -13.48 -8.36
N ARG A 150 1.46 -13.87 -8.10
CA ARG A 150 2.62 -13.13 -8.60
C ARG A 150 2.68 -13.19 -10.13
N GLN A 151 2.71 -12.03 -10.76
CA GLN A 151 2.83 -11.84 -12.20
C GLN A 151 4.30 -11.96 -12.63
N ARG A 152 4.57 -12.47 -13.84
CA ARG A 152 5.94 -12.77 -14.30
C ARG A 152 6.10 -12.53 -15.82
N PRO A 153 6.88 -11.51 -16.26
CA PRO A 153 7.36 -10.38 -15.47
C PRO A 153 6.20 -9.58 -14.86
N GLU A 154 6.50 -8.74 -13.88
CA GLU A 154 5.48 -7.99 -13.13
C GLU A 154 4.78 -6.93 -13.99
N SER A 155 5.48 -6.39 -14.99
CA SER A 155 4.94 -5.54 -16.07
C SER A 155 3.84 -6.17 -16.94
N ARG A 156 3.55 -7.47 -16.79
CA ARG A 156 2.33 -8.09 -17.37
C ARG A 156 1.06 -7.76 -16.62
N TRP A 157 1.17 -7.13 -15.45
CA TRP A 157 0.05 -6.52 -14.76
C TRP A 157 -0.14 -5.07 -15.21
N ASN A 158 -1.34 -4.55 -15.03
CA ASN A 158 -1.61 -3.12 -14.98
C ASN A 158 -2.91 -2.91 -14.19
N TRP A 159 -3.08 -1.74 -13.59
CA TRP A 159 -4.21 -1.49 -12.69
C TRP A 159 -5.60 -1.66 -13.34
N LYS A 160 -5.71 -1.51 -14.68
CA LYS A 160 -6.97 -1.74 -15.42
C LYS A 160 -7.39 -3.22 -15.43
N GLN A 161 -6.51 -4.17 -15.06
CA GLN A 161 -6.86 -5.59 -14.90
C GLN A 161 -7.68 -5.90 -13.64
N TRP A 162 -7.64 -5.01 -12.64
CA TRP A 162 -8.41 -5.14 -11.41
C TRP A 162 -9.89 -4.81 -11.66
N ASP A 163 -10.75 -5.84 -11.66
CA ASP A 163 -12.19 -5.67 -11.80
C ASP A 163 -12.81 -5.13 -10.51
N PHE A 164 -12.88 -3.80 -10.44
CA PHE A 164 -13.54 -3.07 -9.36
C PHE A 164 -15.01 -3.51 -9.18
N GLN A 165 -15.75 -3.89 -10.24
CA GLN A 165 -17.17 -4.24 -10.13
C GLN A 165 -17.36 -5.64 -9.56
N ALA A 166 -16.56 -6.62 -9.97
CA ALA A 166 -16.53 -7.94 -9.33
C ALA A 166 -16.05 -7.83 -7.87
N SER A 167 -15.06 -6.98 -7.57
CA SER A 167 -14.61 -6.70 -6.20
C SER A 167 -15.76 -6.14 -5.34
N LEU A 168 -16.48 -5.12 -5.83
CA LEU A 168 -17.68 -4.59 -5.18
C LEU A 168 -18.78 -5.66 -5.01
N LYS A 169 -18.89 -6.61 -5.96
CA LYS A 169 -19.86 -7.70 -5.88
C LYS A 169 -19.53 -8.70 -4.77
N VAL A 170 -18.25 -9.02 -4.58
CA VAL A 170 -17.76 -9.87 -3.48
C VAL A 170 -18.07 -9.22 -2.12
N LEU A 171 -17.73 -7.94 -1.97
CA LEU A 171 -18.04 -7.17 -0.75
C LEU A 171 -19.56 -7.09 -0.49
N GLN A 172 -20.39 -6.95 -1.53
CA GLN A 172 -21.86 -6.99 -1.39
C GLN A 172 -22.35 -8.33 -0.82
N ILE A 173 -21.81 -9.46 -1.29
CA ILE A 173 -22.22 -10.80 -0.86
C ILE A 173 -21.88 -11.01 0.61
N LEU A 174 -20.65 -10.70 1.01
CA LEU A 174 -20.16 -10.81 2.39
C LEU A 174 -20.94 -9.90 3.35
N ALA A 175 -21.04 -8.59 3.03
CA ALA A 175 -21.71 -7.62 3.87
C ALA A 175 -23.20 -7.95 4.06
N LYS A 176 -23.87 -8.51 3.04
CA LYS A 176 -25.26 -8.98 3.15
C LYS A 176 -25.36 -10.28 3.97
N ARG A 177 -24.44 -11.22 3.78
CA ARG A 177 -24.43 -12.52 4.47
C ARG A 177 -24.26 -12.35 5.98
N TYR A 178 -23.31 -11.51 6.39
CA TYR A 178 -22.94 -11.37 7.80
C TYR A 178 -23.55 -10.13 8.50
N ALA A 179 -24.50 -9.43 7.87
CA ALA A 179 -25.14 -8.21 8.40
C ALA A 179 -25.68 -8.34 9.84
N GLN A 180 -26.07 -9.56 10.25
CA GLN A 180 -26.65 -9.84 11.57
C GLN A 180 -25.64 -10.41 12.59
N HIS A 181 -24.45 -10.82 12.18
CA HIS A 181 -23.43 -11.38 13.10
C HIS A 181 -22.70 -10.25 13.83
N SER A 182 -22.77 -10.28 15.16
CA SER A 182 -22.35 -9.15 16.00
C SER A 182 -20.83 -9.02 16.09
N CYS A 183 -20.11 -10.14 15.94
CA CYS A 183 -18.66 -10.22 15.95
C CYS A 183 -17.98 -9.61 14.71
N VAL A 184 -18.66 -9.48 13.56
CA VAL A 184 -18.08 -8.88 12.36
C VAL A 184 -18.03 -7.37 12.52
N THR A 185 -16.86 -6.83 12.88
CA THR A 185 -16.66 -5.42 13.25
C THR A 185 -15.83 -4.64 12.24
N GLY A 186 -15.19 -5.31 11.28
CA GLY A 186 -14.52 -4.67 10.16
C GLY A 186 -14.73 -5.41 8.84
N ILE A 187 -14.66 -4.67 7.74
CA ILE A 187 -14.47 -5.22 6.40
C ILE A 187 -13.36 -4.42 5.73
N ALA A 188 -12.27 -5.06 5.33
CA ALA A 188 -11.28 -4.48 4.42
C ALA A 188 -11.73 -4.69 2.97
N VAL A 189 -11.55 -3.65 2.15
CA VAL A 189 -12.10 -3.61 0.79
C VAL A 189 -11.18 -4.26 -0.25
N CYS A 190 -9.88 -4.20 0.01
CA CYS A 190 -8.76 -4.92 -0.63
C CYS A 190 -7.64 -5.05 0.43
N ASN A 191 -6.53 -5.73 0.13
CA ASN A 191 -5.33 -5.74 1.00
C ASN A 191 -4.27 -4.71 0.55
N GLU A 192 -3.39 -5.09 -0.38
CA GLU A 192 -2.24 -4.27 -0.82
C GLU A 192 -2.40 -3.87 -2.29
N PRO A 193 -3.09 -2.75 -2.60
CA PRO A 193 -3.17 -2.23 -3.95
C PRO A 193 -1.81 -1.65 -4.38
N SER A 194 -1.37 -1.96 -5.61
CA SER A 194 -0.10 -1.45 -6.16
C SER A 194 -0.03 0.07 -6.20
N GLY A 195 1.17 0.63 -6.05
CA GLY A 195 1.44 2.07 -6.21
C GLY A 195 0.95 2.63 -7.54
N GLU A 196 0.95 1.82 -8.61
CA GLU A 196 0.47 2.18 -9.95
C GLU A 196 -1.05 2.44 -10.03
N VAL A 197 -1.85 1.98 -9.04
CA VAL A 197 -3.31 2.23 -9.04
C VAL A 197 -3.55 3.73 -8.78
N PRO A 198 -4.11 4.51 -9.73
CA PRO A 198 -4.18 5.96 -9.57
C PRO A 198 -5.05 6.36 -8.38
N ALA A 199 -4.57 7.29 -7.55
CA ALA A 199 -5.22 7.71 -6.31
C ALA A 199 -6.71 8.06 -6.48
N LYS A 200 -7.04 8.84 -7.53
CA LYS A 200 -8.42 9.22 -7.91
C LYS A 200 -9.30 7.99 -8.20
N ALA A 201 -8.75 6.94 -8.82
CA ALA A 201 -9.45 5.68 -9.11
C ALA A 201 -9.65 4.83 -7.85
N LEU A 202 -8.61 4.67 -7.03
CA LEU A 202 -8.67 3.91 -5.77
C LEU A 202 -9.66 4.54 -4.78
N ILE A 203 -9.65 5.87 -4.63
CA ILE A 203 -10.61 6.65 -3.82
C ILE A 203 -12.06 6.49 -4.34
N SER A 204 -12.24 6.44 -5.67
CA SER A 204 -13.54 6.17 -6.29
C SER A 204 -14.05 4.76 -5.99
N TYR A 205 -13.17 3.76 -6.04
CA TYR A 205 -13.45 2.38 -5.64
C TYR A 205 -13.80 2.28 -4.15
N TYR A 206 -12.98 2.82 -3.25
CA TYR A 206 -13.20 2.84 -1.80
C TYR A 206 -14.55 3.50 -1.43
N SER A 207 -14.89 4.63 -2.07
CA SER A 207 -16.16 5.31 -1.82
C SER A 207 -17.36 4.43 -2.22
N LYS A 208 -17.27 3.73 -3.36
CA LYS A 208 -18.28 2.76 -3.82
C LYS A 208 -18.35 1.53 -2.91
N ALA A 209 -17.20 1.06 -2.39
CA ALA A 209 -17.12 -0.09 -1.50
C ALA A 209 -17.83 0.18 -0.17
N VAL A 210 -17.57 1.35 0.45
CA VAL A 210 -18.31 1.79 1.65
C VAL A 210 -19.81 1.84 1.36
N ASP A 211 -20.24 2.46 0.25
CA ASP A 211 -21.67 2.55 -0.10
C ASP A 211 -22.34 1.18 -0.28
N VAL A 212 -21.66 0.23 -0.95
CA VAL A 212 -22.13 -1.14 -1.14
C VAL A 212 -22.25 -1.86 0.21
N ILE A 213 -21.24 -1.75 1.08
CA ILE A 213 -21.22 -2.37 2.42
C ILE A 213 -22.35 -1.80 3.30
N ARG A 214 -22.53 -0.46 3.33
CA ARG A 214 -23.63 0.17 4.08
C ARG A 214 -25.01 -0.22 3.53
N LYS A 215 -25.17 -0.23 2.19
CA LYS A 215 -26.43 -0.62 1.51
C LYS A 215 -26.77 -2.11 1.71
N ALA A 216 -25.78 -2.96 1.95
CA ALA A 216 -25.96 -4.37 2.26
C ALA A 216 -26.39 -4.64 3.72
N GLY A 217 -26.32 -3.65 4.62
CA GLY A 217 -26.82 -3.72 5.99
C GLY A 217 -25.78 -3.59 7.10
N MET A 218 -24.49 -3.42 6.78
CA MET A 218 -23.43 -3.24 7.78
C MET A 218 -23.42 -1.82 8.35
N ASP A 219 -24.12 -1.63 9.48
CA ASP A 219 -24.29 -0.34 10.14
C ASP A 219 -22.95 0.30 10.59
N ALA A 220 -22.78 1.60 10.32
CA ALA A 220 -21.59 2.35 10.71
C ALA A 220 -21.39 2.46 12.23
N ARG A 221 -22.42 2.17 13.04
CA ARG A 221 -22.33 2.07 14.52
C ARG A 221 -21.86 0.69 15.00
N ARG A 222 -21.51 -0.23 14.09
CA ARG A 222 -21.05 -1.59 14.44
C ARG A 222 -19.86 -2.07 13.61
N VAL A 223 -19.71 -1.58 12.37
CA VAL A 223 -18.73 -2.08 11.41
C VAL A 223 -17.90 -0.94 10.83
N ALA A 224 -16.58 -0.98 11.05
CA ALA A 224 -15.63 -0.15 10.34
C ALA A 224 -15.45 -0.65 8.89
N VAL A 225 -15.20 0.25 7.94
CA VAL A 225 -14.68 -0.15 6.62
C VAL A 225 -13.21 0.27 6.56
N VAL A 226 -12.35 -0.71 6.33
CA VAL A 226 -10.89 -0.60 6.36
C VAL A 226 -10.40 -0.33 4.94
N LEU A 227 -9.58 0.71 4.77
CA LEU A 227 -9.20 1.31 3.49
C LEU A 227 -7.67 1.42 3.39
N PRO A 228 -6.98 0.48 2.74
CA PRO A 228 -5.52 0.49 2.66
C PRO A 228 -4.92 1.78 2.07
N VAL A 229 -3.75 2.17 2.57
CA VAL A 229 -2.93 3.25 2.00
C VAL A 229 -1.51 2.77 1.66
N PHE A 230 -1.38 1.48 1.37
CA PHE A 230 -0.13 0.81 1.01
C PHE A 230 0.57 1.47 -0.19
N GLN A 231 1.88 1.68 -0.08
CA GLN A 231 2.80 2.17 -1.12
C GLN A 231 2.20 3.29 -2.01
N ARG A 232 1.71 4.37 -1.41
CA ARG A 232 1.23 5.55 -2.16
C ARG A 232 2.41 6.42 -2.61
N PRO A 233 2.61 6.66 -3.93
CA PRO A 233 3.66 7.55 -4.41
C PRO A 233 3.53 9.00 -3.90
N GLU A 234 2.32 9.44 -3.59
CA GLU A 234 2.04 10.74 -2.98
C GLU A 234 2.13 10.76 -1.44
N GLY A 235 2.34 9.60 -0.81
CA GLY A 235 2.29 9.41 0.64
C GLY A 235 0.86 9.32 1.21
N GLU A 236 0.74 8.68 2.37
CA GLU A 236 -0.55 8.40 3.02
C GLU A 236 -1.30 9.69 3.37
N GLU A 237 -0.58 10.70 3.87
CA GLU A 237 -1.11 11.98 4.31
C GLU A 237 -1.81 12.76 3.17
N ASP A 238 -1.25 12.77 1.96
CA ASP A 238 -1.86 13.47 0.81
C ASP A 238 -2.92 12.62 0.10
N PHE A 239 -2.80 11.29 0.11
CA PHE A 239 -3.90 10.38 -0.25
C PHE A 239 -5.13 10.61 0.67
N ILE A 240 -4.93 10.68 1.99
CA ILE A 240 -6.00 10.87 2.98
C ILE A 240 -6.63 12.28 2.88
N LYS A 241 -5.84 13.33 2.59
CA LYS A 241 -6.39 14.64 2.22
C LYS A 241 -7.26 14.55 0.96
N THR A 242 -6.83 13.80 -0.04
CA THR A 242 -7.55 13.65 -1.32
C THR A 242 -8.85 12.88 -1.14
N TRP A 243 -8.85 11.80 -0.36
CA TRP A 243 -10.06 11.11 0.10
C TRP A 243 -11.01 12.06 0.84
N SER A 244 -10.49 12.89 1.73
CA SER A 244 -11.28 13.83 2.53
C SER A 244 -11.93 14.93 1.67
N LYS A 245 -11.20 15.47 0.69
CA LYS A 245 -11.70 16.41 -0.32
C LYS A 245 -12.80 15.78 -1.19
N PHE A 246 -12.57 14.56 -1.69
CA PHE A 246 -13.48 13.83 -2.58
C PHE A 246 -14.78 13.43 -1.88
N THR A 247 -14.67 12.83 -0.69
CA THR A 247 -15.83 12.31 0.06
C THR A 247 -16.56 13.37 0.87
N LYS A 248 -15.93 14.53 1.15
CA LYS A 248 -16.49 15.64 1.94
C LYS A 248 -17.01 15.19 3.33
N GLY A 249 -16.35 14.20 3.93
CA GLY A 249 -16.74 13.62 5.22
C GLY A 249 -18.04 12.79 5.22
N ARG A 250 -18.55 12.41 4.05
CA ARG A 250 -19.82 11.66 3.89
C ARG A 250 -19.79 10.27 4.55
N HIS A 251 -18.62 9.63 4.54
CA HIS A 251 -18.44 8.26 5.04
C HIS A 251 -18.17 8.25 6.54
N ARG A 252 -18.86 7.38 7.27
CA ARG A 252 -18.74 7.23 8.73
C ARG A 252 -18.25 5.84 9.09
N ASN A 253 -17.45 5.80 10.15
CA ASN A 253 -16.73 4.61 10.63
C ASN A 253 -15.92 3.96 9.49
N VAL A 254 -14.89 4.67 9.06
CA VAL A 254 -13.86 4.20 8.13
C VAL A 254 -12.51 4.43 8.79
N CYS A 255 -11.54 3.57 8.50
CA CYS A 255 -10.15 3.76 8.91
C CYS A 255 -9.21 3.35 7.80
N PHE A 256 -8.01 3.94 7.80
CA PHE A 256 -6.96 3.60 6.84
C PHE A 256 -6.13 2.43 7.36
N ASP A 257 -5.78 1.50 6.47
CA ASP A 257 -4.90 0.38 6.79
C ASP A 257 -3.45 0.70 6.40
N VAL A 258 -2.53 0.50 7.34
CA VAL A 258 -1.08 0.63 7.15
C VAL A 258 -0.40 -0.64 7.63
N HIS A 259 0.55 -1.15 6.83
CA HIS A 259 1.31 -2.36 7.16
C HIS A 259 2.70 -1.94 7.63
N CYS A 260 3.00 -2.21 8.91
CA CYS A 260 4.20 -1.71 9.58
C CYS A 260 5.30 -2.77 9.61
N TYR A 261 5.96 -2.98 8.48
CA TYR A 261 7.08 -3.90 8.34
C TYR A 261 8.43 -3.18 8.40
N HIS A 262 9.42 -3.81 9.03
CA HIS A 262 10.75 -3.23 9.31
C HIS A 262 11.90 -4.10 8.74
N CYS A 263 11.56 -4.99 7.81
CA CYS A 263 12.40 -6.03 7.23
C CYS A 263 12.41 -6.06 5.69
N PHE A 264 11.61 -5.22 5.03
CA PHE A 264 11.55 -5.12 3.58
C PHE A 264 12.18 -3.82 3.11
N GLU A 265 12.65 -3.79 1.86
CA GLU A 265 13.39 -2.68 1.25
C GLU A 265 14.75 -2.38 1.90
N ASN A 266 15.70 -1.90 1.09
CA ASN A 266 17.06 -1.62 1.57
C ASN A 266 17.08 -0.49 2.61
N GLN A 267 16.11 0.44 2.52
CA GLN A 267 15.93 1.49 3.50
C GLN A 267 15.70 0.98 4.94
N PHE A 268 15.18 -0.24 5.14
CA PHE A 268 15.11 -0.88 6.46
C PHE A 268 16.24 -1.87 6.71
N HIS A 269 16.72 -2.61 5.69
CA HIS A 269 17.89 -3.50 5.85
C HIS A 269 19.13 -2.76 6.38
N GLY A 270 19.30 -1.49 6.04
CA GLY A 270 20.39 -0.63 6.52
C GLY A 270 20.29 -0.12 7.95
N LYS A 271 19.07 -0.07 8.53
CA LYS A 271 18.83 0.60 9.82
C LYS A 271 19.45 -0.15 10.98
N THR A 272 20.18 0.56 11.83
CA THR A 272 20.68 0.00 13.10
C THR A 272 19.51 -0.34 14.03
N PHE A 273 19.76 -1.11 15.09
CA PHE A 273 18.70 -1.41 16.05
C PHE A 273 18.14 -0.14 16.73
N ALA A 274 18.96 0.89 16.94
CA ALA A 274 18.47 2.18 17.42
C ALA A 274 17.52 2.84 16.40
N GLU A 275 17.93 2.92 15.13
CA GLU A 275 17.14 3.52 14.05
C GLU A 275 15.81 2.79 13.80
N GLN A 276 15.79 1.47 13.94
CA GLN A 276 14.56 0.67 13.91
C GLN A 276 13.59 1.07 15.03
N LEU A 277 14.09 1.24 16.26
CA LEU A 277 13.28 1.69 17.41
C LEU A 277 12.83 3.16 17.23
N ARG A 278 13.63 4.02 16.59
CA ARG A 278 13.23 5.40 16.22
C ARG A 278 12.14 5.43 15.14
N ALA A 279 12.15 4.51 14.19
CA ALA A 279 11.08 4.38 13.21
C ALA A 279 9.75 3.98 13.88
N VAL A 280 9.78 3.12 14.90
CA VAL A 280 8.60 2.81 15.72
C VAL A 280 8.10 4.02 16.52
N GLU A 281 8.99 4.88 17.03
CA GLU A 281 8.57 6.17 17.62
C GLU A 281 7.89 7.07 16.57
N ALA A 282 8.34 7.09 15.31
CA ALA A 282 7.69 7.86 14.24
C ALA A 282 6.29 7.35 13.90
N ASN A 283 6.08 6.03 13.84
CA ASN A 283 4.76 5.41 13.64
C ASN A 283 3.74 5.92 14.67
N THR A 284 4.17 6.15 15.92
CA THR A 284 3.33 6.69 17.01
C THR A 284 2.70 8.05 16.65
N GLU A 285 3.40 8.92 15.91
CA GLU A 285 2.88 10.23 15.51
C GLU A 285 2.03 10.16 14.22
N MET A 286 2.27 9.19 13.33
CA MET A 286 1.39 8.91 12.19
C MET A 286 -0.02 8.53 12.68
N PHE A 287 -0.13 7.55 13.57
CA PHE A 287 -1.41 7.02 14.05
C PHE A 287 -2.31 8.04 14.77
N LYS A 288 -1.75 9.14 15.29
CA LYS A 288 -2.53 10.21 15.95
C LYS A 288 -3.23 11.15 14.96
N GLN A 289 -2.82 11.17 13.70
CA GLN A 289 -3.31 12.14 12.71
C GLN A 289 -4.67 11.73 12.12
N HIS A 290 -4.89 10.43 11.88
CA HIS A 290 -6.06 9.93 11.16
C HIS A 290 -6.72 8.71 11.81
N PRO A 291 -7.99 8.39 11.47
CA PRO A 291 -8.60 7.10 11.76
C PRO A 291 -7.80 5.97 11.07
N MET A 292 -7.09 5.15 11.83
CA MET A 292 -6.10 4.19 11.31
C MET A 292 -6.08 2.88 12.13
N VAL A 293 -5.70 1.80 11.46
CA VAL A 293 -5.34 0.48 12.01
C VAL A 293 -3.95 0.10 11.49
N ALA A 294 -3.14 -0.60 12.29
CA ALA A 294 -1.99 -1.34 11.79
C ALA A 294 -2.44 -2.77 11.45
N GLY A 295 -3.05 -2.97 10.27
CA GLY A 295 -3.67 -4.24 9.87
C GLY A 295 -2.67 -5.37 9.72
N GLU A 296 -1.40 -5.05 9.53
CA GLU A 296 -0.30 -6.00 9.55
C GLU A 296 0.96 -5.39 10.19
N TRP A 297 1.67 -6.22 10.96
CA TRP A 297 3.00 -5.96 11.53
C TRP A 297 3.60 -7.27 12.01
N SER A 298 4.93 -7.38 12.06
CA SER A 298 5.65 -8.57 12.57
C SER A 298 6.84 -8.15 13.42
N LEU A 299 7.67 -9.10 13.86
CA LEU A 299 8.94 -8.80 14.53
C LEU A 299 10.14 -8.78 13.57
N GLY A 300 9.88 -8.90 12.26
CA GLY A 300 10.93 -8.92 11.24
C GLY A 300 11.77 -7.65 11.23
N LEU A 301 13.09 -7.81 11.20
CA LEU A 301 14.05 -6.71 11.34
C LEU A 301 15.13 -6.72 10.24
N GLY A 302 15.52 -5.52 9.80
CA GLY A 302 16.56 -5.32 8.79
C GLY A 302 17.94 -5.79 9.23
N GLN A 303 18.76 -6.26 8.28
CA GLN A 303 20.03 -6.96 8.50
C GLN A 303 21.03 -6.22 9.41
N ALA A 304 21.13 -4.89 9.32
CA ALA A 304 22.01 -4.09 10.16
C ALA A 304 21.67 -4.18 11.66
N THR A 305 20.42 -4.50 12.03
CA THR A 305 19.99 -4.71 13.43
C THR A 305 20.92 -5.69 14.15
N TRP A 306 21.18 -6.85 13.55
CA TRP A 306 21.89 -7.96 14.16
C TRP A 306 23.38 -7.71 14.41
N CYS A 307 23.97 -6.71 13.74
CA CYS A 307 25.36 -6.29 13.95
C CYS A 307 25.49 -4.98 14.75
N THR A 308 24.36 -4.42 15.23
CA THR A 308 24.26 -3.14 15.96
C THR A 308 23.39 -3.20 17.23
N CYS A 309 22.93 -4.39 17.63
CA CYS A 309 22.15 -4.60 18.86
C CYS A 309 23.01 -4.78 20.14
N GLY A 310 24.35 -4.85 20.02
CA GLY A 310 25.27 -5.00 21.15
C GLY A 310 25.31 -6.43 21.70
N ASP A 311 25.45 -6.57 23.03
CA ASP A 311 25.43 -7.86 23.76
C ASP A 311 24.04 -8.55 23.79
N LEU A 312 23.03 -8.09 23.03
CA LEU A 312 21.66 -8.59 23.11
C LEU A 312 21.44 -9.87 22.32
N ASP A 313 20.82 -10.86 22.97
CA ASP A 313 20.29 -12.05 22.30
C ASP A 313 19.06 -11.75 21.44
N GLU A 314 18.80 -12.65 20.48
CA GLU A 314 17.73 -12.56 19.49
C GLU A 314 16.35 -12.34 20.14
N ASP A 315 15.99 -13.17 21.11
CA ASP A 315 14.70 -13.07 21.83
C ASP A 315 14.58 -11.72 22.56
N SER A 316 15.67 -11.20 23.12
CA SER A 316 15.70 -9.85 23.74
C SER A 316 15.52 -8.72 22.74
N VAL A 317 16.12 -8.82 21.55
CA VAL A 317 15.94 -7.84 20.45
C VAL A 317 14.48 -7.84 20.00
N LEU A 318 13.93 -9.02 19.64
CA LEU A 318 12.55 -9.19 19.18
C LEU A 318 11.53 -8.75 20.25
N SER A 319 11.79 -9.07 21.52
CA SER A 319 10.93 -8.67 22.65
C SER A 319 10.94 -7.16 22.91
N ILE A 320 12.09 -6.49 22.79
CA ILE A 320 12.17 -5.02 22.90
C ILE A 320 11.46 -4.36 21.73
N PHE A 321 11.71 -4.82 20.50
CA PHE A 321 11.10 -4.29 19.28
C PHE A 321 9.58 -4.43 19.30
N GLY A 322 9.07 -5.63 19.58
CA GLY A 322 7.64 -5.90 19.70
C GLY A 322 6.96 -5.11 20.83
N ALA A 323 7.66 -4.87 21.96
CA ALA A 323 7.13 -4.04 23.04
C ALA A 323 7.02 -2.55 22.66
N GLN A 324 7.99 -2.00 21.92
CA GLN A 324 7.86 -0.63 21.38
C GLN A 324 6.73 -0.54 20.35
N GLN A 325 6.62 -1.52 19.44
CA GLN A 325 5.55 -1.56 18.45
C GLN A 325 4.17 -1.58 19.11
N GLN A 326 3.98 -2.45 20.11
CA GLN A 326 2.74 -2.48 20.90
C GLN A 326 2.44 -1.18 21.67
N GLU A 327 3.45 -0.35 22.00
CA GLU A 327 3.22 0.98 22.57
C GLU A 327 2.79 1.98 21.47
N ALA A 328 3.48 2.01 20.33
CA ALA A 328 3.16 2.87 19.20
C ALA A 328 1.72 2.63 18.70
N PHE A 329 1.33 1.36 18.52
CA PHE A 329 0.00 0.97 18.05
C PHE A 329 -1.14 1.27 19.04
N LYS A 330 -0.86 1.70 20.29
CA LYS A 330 -1.92 2.28 21.17
C LYS A 330 -2.42 3.63 20.68
N SER A 331 -1.66 4.31 19.82
CA SER A 331 -2.13 5.52 19.13
C SER A 331 -3.04 5.19 17.95
N ALA A 332 -3.00 3.96 17.41
CA ALA A 332 -3.87 3.55 16.31
C ALA A 332 -5.31 3.44 16.82
N SER A 333 -6.17 4.36 16.36
CA SER A 333 -7.57 4.48 16.83
C SER A 333 -8.41 3.22 16.65
N HIS A 334 -8.04 2.32 15.73
CA HIS A 334 -8.69 1.04 15.49
C HIS A 334 -7.82 -0.17 15.93
N GLY A 335 -6.59 0.06 16.40
CA GLY A 335 -5.70 -0.95 16.94
C GLY A 335 -4.77 -1.61 15.91
N SER A 336 -4.45 -2.89 16.10
CA SER A 336 -3.51 -3.64 15.24
C SER A 336 -3.76 -5.14 15.16
N PHE A 337 -3.25 -5.77 14.10
CA PHE A 337 -3.18 -7.23 13.93
C PHE A 337 -1.78 -7.68 13.54
N PHE A 338 -1.24 -8.65 14.29
CA PHE A 338 0.07 -9.23 14.00
C PHE A 338 -0.01 -10.21 12.80
N TRP A 339 0.93 -10.14 11.87
CA TRP A 339 1.14 -11.12 10.82
C TRP A 339 2.23 -12.13 11.26
N ASN A 340 1.94 -13.41 11.47
CA ASN A 340 0.67 -14.13 11.35
C ASN A 340 0.40 -15.02 12.59
N TRP A 341 -0.81 -15.59 12.69
CA TRP A 341 -1.12 -16.55 13.76
C TRP A 341 -0.30 -17.86 13.64
N LYS A 342 -0.11 -18.37 12.42
CA LYS A 342 0.70 -19.56 12.11
C LYS A 342 1.67 -19.28 10.97
N GLU A 343 2.81 -19.94 11.04
CA GLU A 343 3.96 -19.75 10.16
C GLU A 343 4.86 -21.00 10.25
N ASP A 344 5.94 -21.08 9.48
CA ASP A 344 7.02 -22.05 9.72
C ASP A 344 7.50 -21.98 11.20
N PRO A 345 7.55 -23.11 11.95
CA PRO A 345 8.06 -23.14 13.32
C PRO A 345 9.51 -22.67 13.51
N GLU A 346 10.34 -22.65 12.47
CA GLU A 346 11.71 -22.10 12.53
C GLU A 346 11.71 -20.56 12.45
N ASN A 347 10.62 -19.95 11.98
CA ASN A 347 10.50 -18.51 11.73
C ASN A 347 9.76 -17.76 12.86
N LYS A 348 10.45 -17.51 13.99
CA LYS A 348 9.87 -16.84 15.18
C LYS A 348 9.27 -15.47 14.89
N GLU A 349 9.91 -14.68 14.03
CA GLU A 349 9.60 -13.26 13.79
C GLU A 349 8.16 -13.02 13.33
N TRP A 350 7.58 -14.03 12.69
CA TRP A 350 6.29 -14.01 12.00
C TRP A 350 5.28 -14.98 12.63
N HIS A 351 5.63 -15.66 13.73
CA HIS A 351 4.81 -16.71 14.35
C HIS A 351 4.22 -16.28 15.70
N PHE A 352 2.98 -15.79 15.72
CA PHE A 352 2.37 -15.31 16.97
C PHE A 352 2.17 -16.42 18.02
N GLN A 353 1.88 -17.67 17.63
CA GLN A 353 1.78 -18.77 18.59
C GLN A 353 3.08 -18.95 19.38
N HIS A 354 4.24 -18.90 18.72
CA HIS A 354 5.53 -18.90 19.41
C HIS A 354 5.64 -17.71 20.37
N SER A 355 5.34 -16.49 19.90
CA SER A 355 5.40 -15.27 20.73
C SER A 355 4.47 -15.28 21.95
N CYS A 356 3.34 -16.00 21.89
CA CYS A 356 2.43 -16.22 23.01
C CYS A 356 2.96 -17.29 23.99
N ASP A 357 3.53 -18.38 23.48
CA ASP A 357 4.04 -19.50 24.29
C ASP A 357 5.34 -19.15 25.03
N SER A 358 6.27 -18.45 24.39
CA SER A 358 7.53 -18.01 25.00
C SER A 358 7.39 -16.71 25.82
N GLY A 359 6.26 -16.01 25.67
CA GLY A 359 6.01 -14.72 26.32
C GLY A 359 6.79 -13.55 25.71
N LEU A 360 7.40 -13.73 24.52
CA LEU A 360 8.20 -12.73 23.79
C LEU A 360 7.54 -11.34 23.76
N LEU A 361 6.21 -11.33 23.54
CA LEU A 361 5.35 -10.14 23.44
C LEU A 361 4.66 -9.73 24.77
N SER A 362 5.18 -10.17 25.92
CA SER A 362 4.66 -9.83 27.27
C SER A 362 5.48 -8.75 28.00
N ARG A 363 6.57 -8.27 27.38
CA ARG A 363 7.49 -7.28 27.97
C ARG A 363 6.88 -5.87 27.94
N PRO A 364 7.04 -5.05 29.01
CA PRO A 364 6.71 -3.63 28.94
C PRO A 364 7.69 -2.86 28.03
N PRO A 365 7.25 -1.79 27.36
CA PRO A 365 8.12 -0.95 26.55
C PRO A 365 9.22 -0.28 27.40
N LEU A 366 10.33 0.04 26.75
CA LEU A 366 11.45 0.77 27.31
C LEU A 366 11.27 2.28 27.14
N SER A 367 11.71 3.04 28.16
CA SER A 367 11.85 4.49 28.03
C SER A 367 13.12 4.79 27.24
N LEU A 368 13.01 4.94 25.92
CA LEU A 368 14.14 5.28 25.05
C LEU A 368 14.74 6.65 25.44
N PRO A 369 16.05 6.86 25.26
CA PRO A 369 16.66 8.19 25.44
C PRO A 369 16.03 9.23 24.50
N LEU A 370 15.84 10.46 24.97
CA LEU A 370 15.45 11.57 24.10
C LEU A 370 16.65 12.02 23.26
N TRP A 371 16.42 12.26 21.96
CA TRP A 371 17.38 12.83 21.03
C TRP A 371 16.74 14.02 20.31
N ASP A 372 17.49 15.11 20.16
CA ASP A 372 17.05 16.36 19.51
C ASP A 372 17.40 16.39 18.01
N ARG A 373 17.84 15.24 17.46
CA ARG A 373 18.35 15.05 16.09
C ARG A 373 19.62 15.87 15.80
N GLN A 374 20.42 16.18 16.83
CA GLN A 374 21.74 16.78 16.69
C GLN A 374 22.81 15.86 17.28
N GLY A 375 23.97 15.76 16.61
CA GLY A 375 25.06 14.88 17.04
C GLY A 375 24.73 13.39 16.96
N GLU A 376 25.44 12.59 17.77
CA GLU A 376 25.28 11.14 17.87
C GLU A 376 24.02 10.79 18.71
N ASP A 377 23.16 9.87 18.26
CA ASP A 377 21.95 9.46 19.00
C ASP A 377 22.36 8.70 20.30
N PRO A 378 21.92 9.15 21.50
CA PRO A 378 22.20 8.45 22.75
C PRO A 378 21.65 7.01 22.84
N LEU A 379 20.73 6.60 21.96
CA LEU A 379 20.27 5.20 21.83
C LEU A 379 21.24 4.37 20.98
N GLU A 380 21.81 4.96 19.93
CA GLU A 380 22.80 4.33 19.03
C GLU A 380 24.14 4.17 19.78
N GLU A 381 24.56 5.13 20.61
CA GLU A 381 25.66 4.96 21.59
C GLU A 381 25.37 3.98 22.73
N LEU A 382 24.10 3.60 22.98
CA LEU A 382 23.75 2.63 24.03
C LEU A 382 23.67 1.18 23.52
N LEU A 383 23.22 0.99 22.29
CA LEU A 383 23.10 -0.33 21.64
C LEU A 383 24.38 -0.71 20.88
N HIS A 384 25.08 0.27 20.31
CA HIS A 384 26.28 0.10 19.52
C HIS A 384 27.36 1.11 19.98
N PRO A 385 27.93 0.97 21.19
CA PRO A 385 28.77 1.99 21.79
C PRO A 385 30.07 2.27 21.00
N SER A 386 30.43 3.54 20.85
CA SER A 386 31.72 3.93 20.29
C SER A 386 32.90 3.47 21.16
N PRO A 387 34.05 3.13 20.54
CA PRO A 387 35.31 2.90 21.28
C PRO A 387 35.80 4.18 21.98
N GLU A 388 36.62 4.05 23.03
CA GLU A 388 37.06 5.18 23.87
C GLU A 388 37.76 6.29 23.06
N ASP A 389 38.50 5.88 22.02
CA ASP A 389 38.96 6.74 20.94
C ASP A 389 38.11 6.43 19.67
N PRO A 390 37.11 7.27 19.32
CA PRO A 390 36.26 7.02 18.17
C PRO A 390 36.90 7.38 16.83
N VAL A 391 38.07 8.04 16.79
CA VAL A 391 38.67 8.51 15.54
C VAL A 391 39.28 7.33 14.77
N VAL A 392 39.18 7.36 13.44
CA VAL A 392 39.79 6.35 12.56
C VAL A 392 41.14 6.86 12.05
N TYR A 393 42.19 6.08 12.31
CA TYR A 393 43.56 6.40 11.94
C TYR A 393 44.08 5.47 10.83
N TYR A 394 45.05 5.96 10.06
CA TYR A 394 45.74 5.13 9.06
C TYR A 394 46.41 3.92 9.73
N GLY A 395 46.14 2.72 9.20
CA GLY A 395 46.62 1.46 9.73
C GLY A 395 45.73 0.81 10.81
N ASP A 396 44.68 1.48 11.30
CA ASP A 396 43.65 0.85 12.13
C ASP A 396 42.89 -0.23 11.32
N THR A 397 42.41 -1.26 12.00
CA THR A 397 41.42 -2.18 11.42
C THR A 397 40.06 -1.49 11.36
N VAL A 398 39.36 -1.64 10.24
CA VAL A 398 38.01 -1.13 10.01
C VAL A 398 37.15 -2.16 9.26
N TYR A 399 35.84 -1.99 9.39
CA TYR A 399 34.78 -2.71 8.68
C TYR A 399 33.97 -1.70 7.86
N LEU A 400 33.49 -2.10 6.69
CA LEU A 400 32.75 -1.23 5.77
C LEU A 400 31.35 -1.82 5.57
N ARG A 401 30.33 -1.25 6.25
CA ARG A 401 28.92 -1.65 6.09
C ARG A 401 28.27 -0.85 4.99
N VAL A 402 27.56 -1.52 4.09
CA VAL A 402 26.81 -0.91 2.98
C VAL A 402 25.38 -0.58 3.39
N PHE A 403 24.68 0.21 2.59
CA PHE A 403 23.31 0.68 2.87
C PHE A 403 22.26 -0.43 3.08
N HIS A 404 22.43 -1.65 2.56
CA HIS A 404 21.57 -2.80 2.87
C HIS A 404 22.09 -3.67 4.04
N GLY A 405 22.91 -3.08 4.93
CA GLY A 405 23.27 -3.62 6.25
C GLY A 405 24.35 -4.71 6.30
N ARG A 406 24.85 -5.17 5.15
CA ARG A 406 25.93 -6.18 5.06
C ARG A 406 27.32 -5.52 4.99
N TYR A 407 28.39 -6.28 5.21
CA TYR A 407 29.77 -5.77 5.16
C TYR A 407 30.48 -6.22 3.88
N ILE A 408 31.31 -5.34 3.30
CA ILE A 408 32.23 -5.74 2.22
C ILE A 408 33.16 -6.86 2.73
N GLU A 409 33.45 -7.84 1.89
CA GLU A 409 34.41 -8.91 2.11
C GLU A 409 35.32 -9.13 0.90
N VAL A 410 36.38 -9.91 1.08
CA VAL A 410 37.29 -10.28 -0.02
C VAL A 410 37.56 -11.78 -0.01
N GLN A 411 37.06 -12.50 -1.00
CA GLN A 411 37.41 -13.91 -1.23
C GLN A 411 38.39 -14.03 -2.42
N GLY A 412 39.69 -14.08 -2.10
CA GLY A 412 40.76 -14.24 -3.09
C GLY A 412 40.99 -12.99 -3.96
N LYS A 413 40.18 -12.86 -5.03
CA LYS A 413 40.17 -11.68 -5.93
C LYS A 413 38.83 -10.96 -5.97
N THR A 414 37.73 -11.64 -5.65
CA THR A 414 36.37 -11.09 -5.66
C THR A 414 36.17 -10.16 -4.48
N VAL A 415 35.24 -9.21 -4.65
CA VAL A 415 34.89 -8.18 -3.66
C VAL A 415 33.37 -8.11 -3.63
N ASP A 416 32.80 -8.69 -2.59
CA ASP A 416 31.36 -8.88 -2.42
C ASP A 416 30.92 -8.36 -1.06
N CYS A 417 29.64 -8.47 -0.70
CA CYS A 417 29.10 -8.05 0.59
C CYS A 417 27.98 -8.98 1.08
N ASN A 418 28.23 -10.30 1.14
CA ASN A 418 27.18 -11.30 1.38
C ASN A 418 26.70 -11.38 2.84
N TRP A 419 27.47 -10.93 3.84
CA TRP A 419 27.23 -11.24 5.26
C TRP A 419 27.10 -9.99 6.16
N PRO A 420 26.26 -10.03 7.22
CA PRO A 420 26.18 -9.00 8.26
C PRO A 420 27.26 -9.15 9.36
N ASP A 421 28.10 -10.18 9.29
CA ASP A 421 29.08 -10.50 10.34
C ASP A 421 30.43 -9.79 10.20
N LYS A 422 30.98 -9.30 11.33
CA LYS A 422 32.31 -8.66 11.44
C LYS A 422 33.46 -9.70 11.47
N GLY A 423 33.53 -10.56 10.46
CA GLY A 423 34.52 -11.63 10.33
C GLY A 423 35.92 -11.17 9.88
N THR A 424 36.85 -12.13 9.73
CA THR A 424 38.21 -11.84 9.22
C THR A 424 38.19 -11.41 7.75
N TRP A 425 37.23 -11.87 6.95
CA TRP A 425 37.17 -11.54 5.52
C TRP A 425 36.72 -10.10 5.26
N GLN A 426 35.93 -9.56 6.20
CA GLN A 426 35.36 -8.22 6.24
C GLN A 426 36.30 -7.18 6.87
N ALA A 427 37.47 -7.60 7.36
CA ALA A 427 38.43 -6.73 8.01
C ALA A 427 39.39 -6.06 7.01
N PHE A 428 39.39 -4.72 7.01
CA PHE A 428 40.25 -3.87 6.18
C PHE A 428 41.15 -2.97 7.04
N SER A 429 42.11 -2.30 6.40
CA SER A 429 42.83 -1.16 7.00
C SER A 429 43.17 -0.11 5.94
N PHE A 430 42.95 1.17 6.26
CA PHE A 430 43.31 2.27 5.35
C PHE A 430 44.81 2.56 5.37
N CYS A 431 45.40 2.68 4.19
CA CYS A 431 46.82 2.95 3.97
C CYS A 431 47.02 4.23 3.15
N ALA A 432 48.07 5.01 3.43
CA ALA A 432 48.46 6.16 2.60
C ALA A 432 48.82 5.70 1.16
N PRO A 433 48.75 6.56 0.13
CA PRO A 433 48.98 6.16 -1.27
C PRO A 433 50.46 5.88 -1.54
N ASP A 434 51.31 6.80 -1.08
CA ASP A 434 52.77 6.70 -1.11
C ASP A 434 53.29 5.72 -0.05
N GLY A 435 54.60 5.43 -0.10
CA GLY A 435 55.25 4.40 0.72
C GLY A 435 55.46 4.75 2.20
N ASP A 436 54.82 5.80 2.69
CA ASP A 436 55.26 6.52 3.89
C ASP A 436 54.80 5.91 5.21
N ALA A 437 55.80 5.51 6.01
CA ALA A 437 56.18 6.20 7.24
C ALA A 437 55.12 6.52 8.33
N ALA A 438 53.89 6.01 8.26
CA ALA A 438 52.89 6.12 9.35
C ALA A 438 53.25 5.34 10.64
N LYS A 439 54.49 4.83 10.74
CA LYS A 439 55.11 4.32 11.97
C LYS A 439 56.35 5.11 12.41
N GLU A 440 56.71 6.19 11.73
CA GLU A 440 57.78 7.08 12.18
C GLU A 440 57.25 8.00 13.29
N GLN A 441 57.89 7.93 14.45
CA GLN A 441 57.72 8.86 15.58
C GLN A 441 56.32 8.95 16.21
N GLY A 442 55.61 7.81 16.31
CA GLY A 442 54.56 7.60 17.34
C GLY A 442 53.25 8.37 17.19
N SER A 443 53.09 9.20 16.16
CA SER A 443 51.86 9.95 15.88
C SER A 443 50.95 9.17 14.94
N ARG A 444 49.82 8.65 15.44
CA ARG A 444 48.75 8.10 14.58
C ARG A 444 48.15 9.26 13.77
N ARG A 445 48.20 9.20 12.43
CA ARG A 445 47.51 10.18 11.55
C ARG A 445 46.03 9.81 11.41
N PRO A 446 45.08 10.69 11.75
CA PRO A 446 43.66 10.45 11.53
C PRO A 446 43.32 10.59 10.04
N VAL A 447 42.36 9.81 9.55
CA VAL A 447 41.82 9.92 8.18
C VAL A 447 40.91 11.14 8.10
N ARG A 448 41.06 11.94 7.04
CA ARG A 448 40.34 13.21 6.85
C ARG A 448 39.52 13.25 5.56
N HIS A 449 38.57 14.17 5.52
CA HIS A 449 37.78 14.47 4.33
C HIS A 449 38.73 14.92 3.20
N ARG A 450 38.66 14.23 2.05
CA ARG A 450 39.53 14.32 0.86
C ARG A 450 40.98 13.88 1.06
N ASP A 451 41.25 13.06 2.06
CA ASP A 451 42.48 12.26 2.07
C ASP A 451 42.48 11.27 0.90
N MET A 452 43.63 11.10 0.25
CA MET A 452 43.86 9.99 -0.68
C MET A 452 44.29 8.77 0.14
N LEU A 453 43.68 7.61 -0.11
CA LEU A 453 43.98 6.37 0.60
C LEU A 453 43.87 5.14 -0.30
N ARG A 454 44.28 4.00 0.27
CA ARG A 454 44.14 2.66 -0.31
C ARG A 454 43.51 1.76 0.75
N ILE A 455 42.53 0.96 0.37
CA ILE A 455 41.80 0.09 1.30
C ILE A 455 42.41 -1.32 1.20
N ARG A 456 43.13 -1.76 2.24
CA ARG A 456 43.84 -3.06 2.26
C ARG A 456 43.01 -4.12 2.97
N ALA A 457 42.76 -5.25 2.32
CA ALA A 457 42.07 -6.39 2.90
C ALA A 457 42.97 -7.23 3.84
N HIS A 458 42.36 -8.12 4.61
CA HIS A 458 43.04 -9.08 5.49
C HIS A 458 44.14 -9.92 4.79
N SER A 459 43.94 -10.23 3.50
CA SER A 459 44.86 -11.01 2.65
C SER A 459 46.11 -10.23 2.22
N GLY A 460 46.18 -8.93 2.54
CA GLY A 460 47.27 -8.02 2.16
C GLY A 460 47.17 -7.47 0.73
N SER A 461 46.16 -7.84 -0.06
CA SER A 461 45.81 -7.11 -1.28
C SER A 461 45.03 -5.83 -0.98
N PHE A 462 44.96 -4.94 -1.96
CA PHE A 462 44.16 -3.72 -1.92
C PHE A 462 42.96 -3.86 -2.85
N LEU A 463 41.81 -3.28 -2.46
CA LEU A 463 40.68 -3.03 -3.36
C LEU A 463 41.15 -2.23 -4.58
N ALA A 464 40.67 -2.58 -5.77
CA ALA A 464 41.06 -1.93 -7.02
C ALA A 464 39.92 -1.93 -8.06
N VAL A 465 39.72 -0.78 -8.71
CA VAL A 465 38.82 -0.60 -9.84
C VAL A 465 39.62 -0.68 -11.14
N PRO A 466 39.40 -1.68 -12.02
CA PRO A 466 40.20 -1.84 -13.23
C PRO A 466 40.01 -0.66 -14.20
N SER A 467 41.12 -0.04 -14.62
CA SER A 467 41.13 1.17 -15.46
C SER A 467 40.65 0.97 -16.90
N ASN A 468 40.55 -0.29 -17.35
CA ASN A 468 40.13 -0.70 -18.69
C ASN A 468 38.76 -1.41 -18.69
N ALA A 469 38.03 -1.38 -17.57
CA ALA A 469 36.69 -1.94 -17.48
C ALA A 469 35.64 -1.09 -18.21
N ALA A 470 34.59 -1.74 -18.69
CA ALA A 470 33.33 -1.04 -18.96
C ALA A 470 32.71 -0.56 -17.64
N THR A 471 31.92 0.52 -17.69
CA THR A 471 31.12 1.01 -16.57
C THR A 471 30.23 -0.10 -16.02
N GLY A 472 30.45 -0.51 -14.77
CA GLY A 472 29.73 -1.63 -14.14
C GLY A 472 30.52 -2.94 -13.97
N ALA A 473 31.82 -2.99 -14.25
CA ALA A 473 32.63 -4.15 -13.83
C ALA A 473 32.76 -4.26 -12.29
N PRO A 474 32.94 -5.48 -11.75
CA PRO A 474 33.23 -5.68 -10.33
C PRO A 474 34.53 -5.02 -9.90
N VAL A 475 34.52 -4.50 -8.67
CA VAL A 475 35.77 -4.20 -7.94
C VAL A 475 36.51 -5.52 -7.69
N THR A 476 37.83 -5.49 -7.80
CA THR A 476 38.69 -6.65 -7.58
C THR A 476 39.75 -6.34 -6.53
N THR A 477 40.68 -7.27 -6.25
CA THR A 477 41.87 -6.94 -5.45
C THR A 477 43.20 -7.14 -6.17
N THR A 478 44.12 -6.20 -5.94
CA THR A 478 45.49 -6.18 -6.48
C THR A 478 46.54 -6.31 -5.38
N ARG A 479 47.68 -6.91 -5.71
CA ARG A 479 48.88 -6.89 -4.84
C ARG A 479 49.85 -5.75 -5.19
N SER A 480 49.56 -4.94 -6.21
CA SER A 480 50.40 -3.80 -6.57
C SER A 480 50.32 -2.71 -5.51
N LYS A 481 51.47 -2.30 -4.98
CA LYS A 481 51.58 -1.23 -3.97
C LYS A 481 51.63 0.18 -4.57
N THR A 482 51.50 0.33 -5.89
CA THR A 482 51.66 1.63 -6.59
C THR A 482 50.70 1.77 -7.77
N CYS A 483 49.64 0.96 -7.89
CA CYS A 483 48.67 1.11 -8.96
C CYS A 483 47.65 2.23 -8.64
N ALA A 484 47.38 3.10 -9.60
CA ALA A 484 46.35 4.13 -9.50
C ALA A 484 44.94 3.54 -9.32
N GLU A 485 44.69 2.35 -9.87
CA GLU A 485 43.45 1.57 -9.75
C GLU A 485 43.05 1.26 -8.29
N ALA A 486 44.01 1.31 -7.36
CA ALA A 486 43.79 1.04 -5.93
C ALA A 486 43.76 2.31 -5.06
N GLN A 487 43.69 3.50 -5.67
CA GLN A 487 43.70 4.80 -4.98
C GLN A 487 42.31 5.46 -4.98
N PHE A 488 41.84 5.79 -3.78
CA PHE A 488 40.53 6.38 -3.54
C PHE A 488 40.67 7.70 -2.78
N GLU A 489 40.01 8.76 -3.26
CA GLU A 489 39.79 9.98 -2.48
C GLU A 489 38.59 9.74 -1.57
N VAL A 490 38.78 9.81 -0.25
CA VAL A 490 37.68 9.56 0.70
C VAL A 490 36.89 10.84 0.97
N PHE A 491 35.62 10.84 0.63
CA PHE A 491 34.69 11.91 1.01
C PHE A 491 33.94 11.48 2.26
N LEU A 492 33.78 12.40 3.21
CA LEU A 492 33.16 12.14 4.51
C LEU A 492 31.88 12.95 4.65
N GLN A 493 30.78 12.31 5.06
CA GLN A 493 29.50 12.98 5.29
C GLN A 493 29.56 13.79 6.60
N HIS A 494 29.17 15.06 6.55
CA HIS A 494 29.04 16.00 7.70
C HIS A 494 30.29 16.21 8.62
N THR A 495 31.43 15.56 8.37
CA THR A 495 32.66 15.68 9.19
C THR A 495 33.92 15.93 8.34
N SER A 496 34.93 16.55 8.95
CA SER A 496 36.28 16.72 8.38
C SER A 496 37.27 15.63 8.80
N VAL A 497 36.93 14.82 9.82
CA VAL A 497 37.74 13.73 10.37
C VAL A 497 36.86 12.49 10.50
N LEU A 498 37.34 11.34 10.02
CA LEU A 498 36.60 10.10 10.08
C LEU A 498 36.55 9.54 11.51
N LYS A 499 35.35 9.12 11.92
CA LYS A 499 35.07 8.45 13.19
C LYS A 499 34.43 7.08 12.93
N HIS A 500 34.38 6.25 13.96
CA HIS A 500 33.47 5.12 14.10
C HIS A 500 32.03 5.51 13.70
N ARG A 501 31.38 4.68 12.87
CA ARG A 501 30.07 4.90 12.23
C ARG A 501 29.97 6.11 11.29
N GLY A 502 31.08 6.81 11.04
CA GLY A 502 31.11 7.89 10.07
C GLY A 502 30.88 7.35 8.65
N ILE A 503 29.93 7.95 7.93
CA ILE A 503 29.67 7.63 6.53
C ILE A 503 30.79 8.18 5.65
N ALA A 504 31.33 7.30 4.81
CA ALA A 504 32.38 7.60 3.84
C ALA A 504 32.00 7.12 2.44
N TYR A 505 32.45 7.87 1.43
CA TYR A 505 32.34 7.54 0.01
C TYR A 505 33.76 7.43 -0.56
N PHE A 506 34.02 6.43 -1.40
CA PHE A 506 35.36 6.13 -1.90
C PHE A 506 35.47 6.39 -3.41
N PHE A 507 36.01 7.55 -3.80
CA PHE A 507 36.08 7.99 -5.19
C PHE A 507 37.35 7.48 -5.90
N SER A 508 37.21 6.56 -6.85
CA SER A 508 38.29 6.05 -7.69
C SER A 508 38.82 7.14 -8.61
N ARG A 509 40.09 7.53 -8.42
CA ARG A 509 40.77 8.47 -9.32
C ARG A 509 41.15 7.86 -10.67
N ALA A 510 41.11 6.53 -10.82
CA ALA A 510 41.43 5.84 -12.07
C ALA A 510 40.26 5.85 -13.07
N THR A 511 39.02 5.85 -12.58
CA THR A 511 37.79 5.78 -13.39
C THR A 511 36.89 7.02 -13.25
N ALA A 512 37.19 7.91 -12.29
CA ALA A 512 36.34 9.04 -11.93
C ALA A 512 34.93 8.62 -11.43
N THR A 513 34.85 7.45 -10.78
CA THR A 513 33.62 6.90 -10.21
C THR A 513 33.78 6.56 -8.72
N THR A 514 32.72 6.73 -7.94
CA THR A 514 32.61 6.30 -6.55
C THR A 514 32.38 4.79 -6.49
N LEU A 515 32.91 4.12 -5.46
CA LEU A 515 32.49 2.76 -5.13
C LEU A 515 31.00 2.73 -4.78
N ASP A 516 30.31 1.68 -5.21
CA ASP A 516 28.90 1.44 -4.96
C ASP A 516 28.63 -0.05 -4.67
N ALA A 517 27.60 -0.32 -3.86
CA ALA A 517 27.02 -1.65 -3.72
C ALA A 517 25.71 -1.70 -4.52
N ASP A 518 25.36 -2.87 -5.05
CA ASP A 518 24.10 -3.09 -5.76
C ASP A 518 23.00 -3.61 -4.82
N GLU A 519 21.74 -3.56 -5.26
CA GLU A 519 20.60 -4.09 -4.51
C GLU A 519 20.33 -5.57 -4.86
N ASP A 520 20.54 -5.95 -6.12
CA ASP A 520 20.33 -7.31 -6.66
C ASP A 520 21.63 -8.11 -6.75
N GLU A 521 22.79 -7.46 -6.91
CA GLU A 521 24.11 -8.12 -6.94
C GLU A 521 24.89 -7.93 -5.63
N SER A 522 25.34 -9.00 -4.98
CA SER A 522 26.19 -8.88 -3.79
C SER A 522 27.61 -8.36 -4.06
N GLY A 523 27.98 -8.11 -5.32
CA GLY A 523 29.31 -7.66 -5.72
C GLY A 523 29.48 -6.14 -5.70
N ILE A 524 30.60 -5.64 -5.16
CA ILE A 524 30.89 -4.20 -5.17
C ILE A 524 31.26 -3.73 -6.58
N ARG A 525 30.85 -2.51 -6.93
CA ARG A 525 30.98 -1.87 -8.25
C ARG A 525 31.62 -0.48 -8.09
N ALA A 526 31.83 0.22 -9.22
CA ALA A 526 32.26 1.61 -9.24
C ALA A 526 31.70 2.34 -10.48
N ARG A 527 30.40 2.64 -10.49
CA ARG A 527 29.62 3.00 -11.68
C ARG A 527 29.45 4.50 -11.94
N TRP A 528 29.21 5.30 -10.90
CA TRP A 528 28.76 6.68 -11.02
C TRP A 528 29.67 7.66 -10.27
N ALA A 529 29.59 8.96 -10.55
CA ALA A 529 30.51 9.99 -10.01
C ALA A 529 29.94 10.78 -8.81
N ASP A 530 28.77 10.37 -8.32
CA ASP A 530 27.96 11.00 -7.28
C ASP A 530 28.10 10.30 -5.91
N PHE A 531 27.34 10.80 -4.93
CA PHE A 531 27.33 10.36 -3.53
C PHE A 531 25.88 10.18 -3.03
N GLY A 532 25.19 9.16 -3.53
CA GLY A 532 23.90 8.69 -3.01
C GLY A 532 24.05 7.62 -1.93
N ASP A 533 22.93 7.01 -1.52
CA ASP A 533 22.92 5.99 -0.46
C ASP A 533 23.61 4.69 -0.90
N TRP A 534 23.52 4.31 -2.18
CA TRP A 534 24.21 3.13 -2.73
C TRP A 534 25.75 3.21 -2.68
N GLN A 535 26.28 4.44 -2.64
CA GLN A 535 27.69 4.78 -2.50
C GLN A 535 28.12 4.99 -1.04
N ALA A 536 27.19 4.93 -0.08
CA ALA A 536 27.44 5.25 1.33
C ALA A 536 27.94 4.02 2.12
N PHE A 537 29.15 4.14 2.69
CA PHE A 537 29.73 3.11 3.54
C PHE A 537 29.89 3.61 4.97
N ALA A 538 29.19 2.97 5.92
CA ALA A 538 29.42 3.22 7.35
C ALA A 538 30.74 2.57 7.77
N VAL A 539 31.72 3.40 8.17
CA VAL A 539 33.04 2.90 8.58
C VAL A 539 33.05 2.60 10.07
N GLU A 540 33.11 1.32 10.39
CA GLU A 540 33.07 0.84 11.77
C GLU A 540 34.45 0.33 12.21
N ARG A 541 34.71 0.44 13.51
CA ARG A 541 35.94 -0.09 14.14
C ARG A 541 35.60 -1.42 14.82
N PRO A 542 36.57 -2.33 15.02
CA PRO A 542 36.37 -3.51 15.85
C PRO A 542 35.79 -3.14 17.21
N PRO A 543 34.84 -3.92 17.76
CA PRO A 543 34.35 -3.69 19.11
C PRO A 543 35.51 -3.84 20.10
N GLU A 544 35.71 -2.84 20.93
CA GLU A 544 36.47 -3.01 22.18
C GLU A 544 35.70 -3.98 23.08
N LEU A 545 36.41 -4.69 23.99
CA LEU A 545 35.80 -5.66 24.91
C LEU A 545 34.63 -5.00 25.66
N GLN A 546 33.40 -5.38 25.31
CA GLN A 546 32.24 -4.50 25.52
C GLN A 546 31.94 -4.28 26.99
N ARG A 547 31.53 -3.04 27.31
CA ARG A 547 30.91 -2.72 28.59
C ARG A 547 29.45 -3.20 28.50
N HIS A 548 29.09 -4.23 29.26
CA HIS A 548 27.75 -4.84 29.25
C HIS A 548 26.61 -3.83 29.13
N VAL A 549 25.75 -4.03 28.13
CA VAL A 549 24.58 -3.19 27.86
C VAL A 549 23.62 -3.26 29.05
N ALA A 550 23.68 -2.26 29.93
CA ALA A 550 22.89 -2.21 31.16
C ALA A 550 21.44 -1.78 30.88
N LEU A 551 20.66 -2.64 30.21
CA LEU A 551 19.24 -2.43 29.90
C LEU A 551 18.39 -2.03 31.12
N GLY A 552 18.76 -2.46 32.33
CA GLY A 552 18.14 -2.04 33.60
C GLY A 552 18.25 -0.55 33.92
N SER A 553 18.92 0.24 33.07
CA SER A 553 18.87 1.71 33.08
C SER A 553 17.60 2.26 32.41
N LEU A 554 17.10 1.59 31.36
CA LEU A 554 15.94 1.98 30.54
C LEU A 554 14.58 1.56 31.15
N THR A 555 14.58 0.76 32.22
CA THR A 555 13.38 0.19 32.85
C THR A 555 12.75 1.07 33.94
N LYS A 556 13.06 2.37 33.99
CA LYS A 556 12.59 3.28 35.04
C LYS A 556 11.37 4.09 34.57
N GLU A 557 10.37 4.19 35.44
CA GLU A 557 9.17 5.02 35.22
C GLU A 557 9.54 6.45 34.81
N PRO A 558 8.72 7.11 33.96
CA PRO A 558 8.97 8.48 33.53
C PRO A 558 9.05 9.44 34.73
N PRO A 559 10.01 10.39 34.72
CA PRO A 559 10.26 11.25 35.88
C PRO A 559 9.05 12.17 36.15
N ARG A 560 8.37 11.94 37.28
CA ARG A 560 7.24 12.77 37.75
C ARG A 560 7.58 14.26 37.64
N GLN A 561 6.79 15.01 36.87
CA GLN A 561 6.99 16.45 36.67
C GLN A 561 7.06 17.18 38.03
N ARG A 562 8.25 17.68 38.38
CA ARG A 562 8.42 18.53 39.56
C ARG A 562 7.82 19.91 39.29
N GLN A 563 6.64 20.16 39.87
CA GLN A 563 6.09 21.51 39.96
C GLN A 563 7.14 22.47 40.57
N ARG A 564 7.27 23.67 39.99
CA ARG A 564 8.28 24.67 40.38
C ARG A 564 7.94 25.35 41.71
N GLY A 565 8.16 24.66 42.83
CA GLY A 565 8.21 25.26 44.17
C GLY A 565 9.38 26.24 44.32
N ARG A 566 9.14 27.43 44.86
CA ARG A 566 10.16 28.48 45.07
C ARG A 566 10.88 28.33 46.42
N ARG A 567 12.21 28.48 46.38
CA ARG A 567 13.13 28.91 47.46
C ARG A 567 13.18 28.08 48.76
N GLY A 568 14.38 27.59 49.06
CA GLY A 568 14.85 27.16 50.39
C GLY A 568 16.37 27.02 50.34
N SER A 569 17.09 27.50 51.37
CA SER A 569 18.56 27.43 51.42
C SER A 569 19.05 26.06 51.90
N LYS A 570 20.26 25.67 51.49
CA LYS A 570 20.98 24.54 52.09
C LYS A 570 21.42 24.91 53.50
N ASP A 571 21.42 23.95 54.42
CA ASP A 571 22.65 23.67 55.18
C ASP A 571 22.70 22.23 55.74
N SER A 572 23.81 21.56 55.41
CA SER A 572 24.52 20.43 56.07
C SER A 572 23.80 19.17 56.63
N PRO A 573 24.50 18.00 56.76
CA PRO A 573 23.84 16.68 56.90
C PRO A 573 24.12 15.92 58.23
N VAL A 574 23.26 14.94 58.55
CA VAL A 574 23.49 13.89 59.57
C VAL A 574 23.18 12.50 59.01
N LYS A 575 23.77 11.45 59.60
CA LYS A 575 23.90 10.07 59.08
C LYS A 575 22.72 9.14 59.47
N ALA A 576 22.82 7.92 58.91
CA ALA A 576 22.32 6.63 59.44
C ALA A 576 20.85 6.28 59.19
N ALA A 577 20.44 5.00 59.18
CA ALA A 577 21.12 3.73 58.82
C ALA A 577 20.08 2.59 58.85
N ALA A 578 20.31 1.50 58.09
CA ALA A 578 19.58 0.22 58.20
C ALA A 578 18.06 0.31 57.90
N GLU A 579 17.31 -0.76 57.62
CA GLU A 579 17.64 -2.15 57.25
C GLU A 579 16.51 -2.69 56.33
N ARG A 580 16.75 -3.80 55.62
CA ARG A 580 15.66 -4.64 55.06
C ARG A 580 15.37 -5.78 56.05
N PRO A 581 14.16 -6.33 56.05
CA PRO A 581 14.02 -7.61 55.33
C PRO A 581 12.79 -7.68 54.41
N SER A 582 12.77 -8.71 53.57
CA SER A 582 11.67 -9.04 52.64
C SER A 582 10.77 -10.14 53.25
N PRO A 583 9.95 -10.92 52.50
CA PRO A 583 8.53 -11.06 52.83
C PRO A 583 8.16 -12.38 53.52
N GLY A 584 6.89 -12.48 53.94
CA GLY A 584 6.25 -13.73 54.36
C GLY A 584 4.90 -13.90 53.66
N ASP A 585 4.53 -15.15 53.39
CA ASP A 585 3.32 -15.54 52.66
C ASP A 585 2.02 -15.26 53.43
N PHE A 586 0.86 -15.28 52.75
CA PHE A 586 -0.05 -16.42 52.85
C PHE A 586 -1.21 -16.40 51.85
N LEU A 587 -1.74 -17.59 51.57
CA LEU A 587 -2.98 -17.83 50.81
C LEU A 587 -4.23 -17.58 51.69
N GLY A 588 -5.36 -17.21 51.08
CA GLY A 588 -6.66 -17.23 51.79
C GLY A 588 -7.83 -16.61 51.02
N SER A 589 -8.74 -17.44 50.52
CA SER A 589 -10.04 -17.00 50.00
C SER A 589 -11.08 -16.84 51.13
N PHE A 590 -12.08 -15.97 50.94
CA PHE A 590 -13.50 -16.38 50.85
C PHE A 590 -14.38 -15.22 50.35
N ALA A 591 -15.71 -15.39 50.33
CA ALA A 591 -16.62 -14.64 49.46
C ALA A 591 -17.87 -14.08 50.16
N GLN A 592 -18.66 -13.31 49.38
CA GLN A 592 -20.04 -12.86 49.62
C GLN A 592 -20.28 -11.76 50.67
N GLY A 593 -21.27 -10.89 50.38
CA GLY A 593 -21.74 -9.82 51.26
C GLY A 593 -22.32 -8.62 50.49
N THR A 594 -23.63 -8.62 50.22
CA THR A 594 -24.36 -7.50 49.58
C THR A 594 -25.03 -6.57 50.61
N LEU A 595 -25.61 -5.46 50.11
CA LEU A 595 -26.26 -4.34 50.82
C LEU A 595 -25.29 -3.20 51.22
N GLY A 596 -25.65 -1.92 51.08
CA GLY A 596 -26.84 -1.33 50.47
C GLY A 596 -27.08 0.12 50.92
N GLY A 597 -28.01 0.83 50.26
CA GLY A 597 -28.53 2.13 50.71
C GLY A 597 -27.80 3.37 50.19
N ALA A 598 -28.57 4.40 49.85
CA ALA A 598 -28.10 5.73 49.46
C ALA A 598 -28.54 6.78 50.51
N VAL A 599 -28.06 8.02 50.38
CA VAL A 599 -28.87 9.25 50.32
C VAL A 599 -27.94 10.49 50.20
N ALA A 600 -28.39 11.51 49.46
CA ALA A 600 -27.70 12.80 49.26
C ALA A 600 -28.50 13.96 49.89
N HIS A 601 -27.94 15.19 49.99
CA HIS A 601 -28.69 16.46 50.10
C HIS A 601 -27.86 17.63 49.49
N LYS A 602 -28.41 18.44 48.56
CA LYS A 602 -29.09 19.78 48.68
C LYS A 602 -28.14 20.96 48.96
N PHE A 603 -28.42 22.25 48.71
CA PHE A 603 -29.61 23.08 48.33
C PHE A 603 -29.24 23.99 47.11
N VAL A 604 -30.08 24.39 46.11
CA VAL A 604 -31.38 25.15 46.07
C VAL A 604 -31.17 26.69 46.17
N ASP A 605 -31.65 27.55 45.24
CA ASP A 605 -33.00 28.21 45.08
C ASP A 605 -33.08 28.97 43.71
N LYS A 606 -34.14 29.69 43.24
CA LYS A 606 -35.61 29.46 43.07
C LYS A 606 -36.25 30.55 42.13
N PRO A 607 -37.57 30.49 41.75
CA PRO A 607 -38.12 31.16 40.55
C PRO A 607 -39.26 32.21 40.79
N MET A 608 -39.95 32.64 39.71
CA MET A 608 -41.28 33.28 39.71
C MET A 608 -42.17 32.84 38.51
N LEU A 609 -43.49 33.12 38.59
CA LEU A 609 -44.62 32.78 37.68
C LEU A 609 -45.64 33.99 37.70
N PRO A 610 -46.90 34.04 37.14
CA PRO A 610 -47.90 32.95 36.89
C PRO A 610 -48.96 33.12 35.74
N ALA A 611 -49.96 32.18 35.69
CA ALA A 611 -51.41 32.39 35.35
C ALA A 611 -51.83 32.66 33.85
N VAL A 612 -53.07 32.44 33.31
CA VAL A 612 -54.40 31.83 33.67
C VAL A 612 -55.31 31.77 32.40
N THR A 613 -56.41 31.00 32.15
CA THR A 613 -56.86 29.58 32.36
C THR A 613 -58.12 29.23 31.50
N ARG A 614 -58.30 27.95 31.07
CA ARG A 614 -59.57 27.13 30.97
C ARG A 614 -60.67 27.26 29.84
N LEU A 615 -61.08 26.07 29.31
CA LEU A 615 -62.46 25.54 28.98
C LEU A 615 -63.42 26.26 27.97
N VAL A 616 -64.47 25.66 27.36
CA VAL A 616 -64.79 24.28 26.85
C VAL A 616 -66.02 24.29 25.89
N ALA A 617 -66.16 23.24 25.06
CA ALA A 617 -67.22 22.80 24.11
C ALA A 617 -68.66 23.43 24.04
N GLY A 618 -69.34 23.29 22.86
CA GLY A 618 -70.82 23.21 22.81
C GLY A 618 -71.59 23.47 21.48
N VAL A 619 -71.82 22.42 20.66
CA VAL A 619 -73.04 22.05 19.87
C VAL A 619 -73.81 23.09 18.97
N ALA A 620 -74.42 22.62 17.86
CA ALA A 620 -75.25 23.38 16.89
C ALA A 620 -76.78 23.39 17.28
N PRO A 621 -77.80 23.93 16.53
CA PRO A 621 -78.02 23.78 15.06
C PRO A 621 -78.82 24.88 14.26
N ARG A 622 -78.88 24.68 12.92
CA ARG A 622 -79.98 24.96 11.94
C ARG A 622 -80.55 26.38 11.64
N ALA A 623 -80.43 26.72 10.34
CA ALA A 623 -81.46 27.29 9.41
C ALA A 623 -81.80 28.80 9.49
N SER A 624 -82.33 29.49 8.45
CA SER A 624 -82.87 29.09 7.12
C SER A 624 -82.83 30.21 6.03
N GLY A 625 -82.78 29.85 4.73
CA GLY A 625 -82.88 30.76 3.55
C GLY A 625 -81.55 31.41 3.13
N GLY A 626 -81.21 31.74 1.88
CA GLY A 626 -81.91 31.80 0.56
C GLY A 626 -81.45 33.09 -0.17
N VAL A 627 -81.19 33.21 -1.49
CA VAL A 627 -81.43 32.39 -2.69
C VAL A 627 -80.39 32.73 -3.81
N LEU A 628 -79.97 31.73 -4.60
CA LEU A 628 -79.31 31.77 -5.95
C LEU A 628 -78.25 32.84 -6.34
N ARG A 629 -77.06 32.36 -6.71
CA ARG A 629 -76.64 32.27 -8.14
C ARG A 629 -75.58 31.17 -8.34
N ALA A 630 -75.28 30.82 -9.60
CA ALA A 630 -74.66 29.53 -9.95
C ALA A 630 -73.21 29.62 -10.44
N GLN A 631 -72.43 28.56 -10.22
CA GLN A 631 -71.72 27.80 -11.28
C GLN A 631 -71.20 26.45 -10.73
N ALA A 632 -70.58 25.62 -11.58
CA ALA A 632 -70.66 24.16 -11.48
C ALA A 632 -69.43 23.43 -10.85
N LEU A 633 -69.72 22.22 -10.36
CA LEU A 633 -68.85 21.03 -10.24
C LEU A 633 -67.41 21.17 -9.69
N ARG A 634 -67.20 20.58 -8.51
CA ARG A 634 -65.91 19.94 -8.14
C ARG A 634 -66.00 18.43 -8.48
N PRO A 635 -64.85 17.73 -8.61
CA PRO A 635 -64.45 16.94 -7.45
C PRO A 635 -62.95 17.00 -7.10
N LEU A 636 -62.68 16.67 -5.83
CA LEU A 636 -61.40 16.22 -5.23
C LEU A 636 -60.19 17.18 -5.18
N LEU A 637 -59.52 17.15 -4.03
CA LEU A 637 -58.30 17.92 -3.76
C LEU A 637 -57.08 17.10 -4.19
N HIS A 638 -56.19 17.71 -4.98
CA HIS A 638 -54.77 17.42 -4.89
C HIS A 638 -54.10 18.52 -4.08
N SER A 639 -53.25 18.13 -3.13
CA SER A 639 -52.43 19.07 -2.38
C SER A 639 -51.46 19.76 -3.35
N LYS A 640 -51.58 21.08 -3.53
CA LYS A 640 -50.48 21.84 -4.11
C LYS A 640 -49.35 21.88 -3.08
N HIS A 641 -48.42 20.93 -3.19
CA HIS A 641 -47.13 21.03 -2.55
C HIS A 641 -46.53 22.40 -2.90
N ARG A 642 -46.19 23.20 -1.88
CA ARG A 642 -45.39 24.40 -2.10
C ARG A 642 -44.00 23.91 -2.49
N CYS A 643 -43.64 24.04 -3.76
CA CYS A 643 -42.26 23.81 -4.17
C CYS A 643 -41.37 24.82 -3.44
N PHE A 644 -40.34 24.34 -2.77
CA PHE A 644 -39.30 25.17 -2.18
C PHE A 644 -38.31 25.53 -3.29
N SER A 645 -38.65 26.50 -4.14
CA SER A 645 -37.70 27.05 -5.10
C SER A 645 -36.57 27.73 -4.32
N MET A 646 -35.38 27.13 -4.34
CA MET A 646 -34.20 27.73 -3.73
C MET A 646 -33.80 28.95 -4.59
N PRO A 647 -33.58 30.15 -4.02
CA PRO A 647 -33.17 31.31 -4.80
C PRO A 647 -31.87 31.11 -5.60
N SER A 648 -31.03 30.17 -5.18
CA SER A 648 -29.84 29.71 -5.90
C SER A 648 -30.17 29.01 -7.22
N MET A 649 -31.22 28.18 -7.30
CA MET A 649 -31.58 27.45 -8.53
C MET A 649 -31.97 28.43 -9.64
N ALA A 650 -32.77 29.45 -9.33
CA ALA A 650 -33.14 30.50 -10.28
C ALA A 650 -31.93 31.35 -10.74
N LYS A 651 -30.89 31.50 -9.91
CA LYS A 651 -29.61 32.10 -10.34
C LYS A 651 -28.87 31.15 -11.29
N VAL A 652 -28.68 29.89 -10.90
CA VAL A 652 -27.95 28.89 -11.69
C VAL A 652 -28.63 28.67 -13.05
N ALA A 653 -29.96 28.58 -13.13
CA ALA A 653 -30.68 28.48 -14.40
C ALA A 653 -30.46 29.67 -15.34
N LYS A 654 -30.27 30.88 -14.78
CA LYS A 654 -29.95 32.09 -15.55
C LYS A 654 -28.49 32.10 -16.00
N ASP A 655 -27.57 31.72 -15.12
CA ASP A 655 -26.14 31.68 -15.42
C ASP A 655 -25.86 30.60 -16.50
N LEU A 656 -26.47 29.41 -16.38
CA LEU A 656 -26.45 28.35 -17.41
C LEU A 656 -27.07 28.80 -18.74
N GLN A 657 -28.09 29.67 -18.74
CA GLN A 657 -28.65 30.18 -19.99
C GLN A 657 -27.67 31.12 -20.73
N ALA A 658 -26.83 31.85 -19.99
CA ALA A 658 -25.77 32.64 -20.61
C ALA A 658 -24.68 31.73 -21.20
N GLU A 659 -24.29 30.69 -20.47
CA GLU A 659 -23.31 29.69 -20.93
C GLU A 659 -23.78 28.99 -22.22
N ILE A 660 -25.00 28.45 -22.24
CA ILE A 660 -25.57 27.77 -23.42
C ILE A 660 -25.55 28.68 -24.65
N SER A 661 -25.83 29.97 -24.49
CA SER A 661 -25.76 30.93 -25.60
C SER A 661 -24.32 31.24 -26.02
N HIS A 662 -23.36 31.29 -25.09
CA HIS A 662 -21.95 31.49 -25.38
C HIS A 662 -21.38 30.33 -26.20
N GLU A 663 -21.61 29.09 -25.75
CA GLU A 663 -21.16 27.88 -26.44
C GLU A 663 -21.80 27.71 -27.82
N GLN A 664 -23.09 28.06 -27.95
CA GLN A 664 -23.80 28.03 -29.24
C GLN A 664 -23.36 29.12 -30.22
N GLU A 665 -22.88 30.27 -29.74
CA GLU A 665 -22.32 31.33 -30.59
C GLU A 665 -20.89 31.01 -31.07
N GLN A 666 -20.13 30.22 -30.30
CA GLN A 666 -18.77 29.80 -30.68
C GLN A 666 -18.69 28.48 -31.45
N TYR A 667 -19.68 27.59 -31.31
CA TYR A 667 -19.66 26.26 -31.94
C TYR A 667 -19.55 26.33 -33.47
N GLN A 668 -18.43 25.83 -34.00
CA GLN A 668 -18.23 25.55 -35.41
C GLN A 668 -17.64 24.15 -35.59
N GLN A 669 -18.43 23.24 -36.15
CA GLN A 669 -17.99 21.92 -36.58
C GLN A 669 -16.77 22.02 -37.53
N ALA A 670 -15.76 21.17 -37.28
CA ALA A 670 -14.56 21.06 -38.12
C ALA A 670 -14.93 20.74 -39.59
N LYS A 671 -14.17 21.31 -40.53
CA LYS A 671 -14.43 21.14 -41.98
C LYS A 671 -14.03 19.74 -42.45
N GLU A 672 -13.10 19.15 -41.72
CA GLU A 672 -12.44 17.86 -41.90
C GLU A 672 -13.48 16.73 -41.78
N ILE A 673 -14.36 16.82 -40.77
CA ILE A 673 -15.55 15.97 -40.59
C ILE A 673 -16.40 15.94 -41.87
N GLN A 674 -16.77 17.12 -42.36
CA GLN A 674 -17.61 17.25 -43.55
C GLN A 674 -16.89 16.97 -44.88
N LYS A 675 -15.55 16.99 -44.89
CA LYS A 675 -14.70 16.59 -46.03
C LYS A 675 -14.69 15.06 -46.12
N PHE A 676 -14.30 14.39 -45.04
CA PHE A 676 -14.16 12.94 -44.96
C PHE A 676 -15.47 12.20 -45.29
N LEU A 677 -16.60 12.62 -44.71
CA LEU A 677 -17.93 12.03 -44.96
C LEU A 677 -18.50 12.35 -46.37
N LYS A 678 -17.80 13.16 -47.17
CA LYS A 678 -18.14 13.42 -48.59
C LYS A 678 -17.13 12.79 -49.56
N SER A 679 -15.93 12.42 -49.09
CA SER A 679 -14.88 11.77 -49.89
C SER A 679 -14.81 10.25 -49.70
N THR A 680 -15.50 9.69 -48.72
CA THR A 680 -15.51 8.25 -48.40
C THR A 680 -16.92 7.64 -48.48
N ASP A 681 -16.99 6.31 -48.46
CA ASP A 681 -18.23 5.52 -48.36
C ASP A 681 -18.63 5.16 -46.92
N PHE A 682 -17.87 5.65 -45.92
CA PHE A 682 -18.16 5.42 -44.50
C PHE A 682 -19.47 6.11 -44.07
N LYS A 683 -20.32 5.34 -43.39
CA LYS A 683 -21.51 5.84 -42.70
C LYS A 683 -21.19 6.09 -41.23
N LEU A 684 -21.30 7.34 -40.78
CA LEU A 684 -21.28 7.68 -39.36
C LEU A 684 -22.56 7.20 -38.66
N VAL A 685 -22.40 6.66 -37.46
CA VAL A 685 -23.44 6.25 -36.52
C VAL A 685 -23.06 6.79 -35.15
N GLU A 686 -23.93 7.61 -34.57
CA GLU A 686 -23.83 8.10 -33.21
C GLU A 686 -25.24 8.29 -32.63
N THR A 687 -25.35 8.49 -31.31
CA THR A 687 -26.63 8.79 -30.63
C THR A 687 -26.42 9.93 -29.64
N GLU A 688 -27.37 10.85 -29.52
CA GLU A 688 -27.29 11.93 -28.53
C GLU A 688 -27.29 11.38 -27.09
N GLY A 689 -26.25 11.68 -26.33
CA GLY A 689 -26.04 11.21 -24.96
C GLY A 689 -25.46 9.79 -24.86
N ASP A 690 -25.09 9.20 -25.98
CA ASP A 690 -24.09 8.14 -26.00
C ASP A 690 -22.71 8.79 -26.23
N VAL A 691 -21.70 8.28 -25.52
CA VAL A 691 -20.30 8.71 -25.67
C VAL A 691 -19.61 8.02 -26.86
N ASN A 692 -20.18 6.90 -27.32
CA ASN A 692 -19.63 6.08 -28.39
C ASN A 692 -20.02 6.64 -29.77
N MET A 693 -19.08 6.55 -30.71
CA MET A 693 -19.26 6.84 -32.13
C MET A 693 -18.74 5.67 -32.95
N GLN A 694 -19.35 5.46 -34.11
CA GLN A 694 -19.06 4.34 -34.99
C GLN A 694 -19.05 4.78 -36.46
N LEU A 695 -18.06 4.33 -37.24
CA LEU A 695 -18.13 4.30 -38.70
C LEU A 695 -18.45 2.89 -39.18
N GLU A 696 -19.29 2.77 -40.20
CA GLU A 696 -19.59 1.52 -40.90
C GLU A 696 -19.29 1.64 -42.39
N ARG A 697 -18.57 0.66 -42.96
CA ARG A 697 -18.57 0.41 -44.42
C ARG A 697 -18.56 -1.08 -44.76
N THR A 698 -18.58 -1.42 -46.05
CA THR A 698 -18.65 -2.81 -46.52
C THR A 698 -17.62 -3.05 -47.63
N VAL A 699 -16.70 -3.99 -47.41
CA VAL A 699 -15.65 -4.36 -48.36
C VAL A 699 -15.80 -5.86 -48.66
N GLY A 700 -16.29 -6.21 -49.85
CA GLY A 700 -16.58 -7.60 -50.22
C GLY A 700 -17.64 -8.24 -49.31
N ASP A 701 -17.28 -9.34 -48.65
CA ASP A 701 -18.14 -10.00 -47.63
C ASP A 701 -17.98 -9.41 -46.21
N LYS A 702 -17.02 -8.49 -46.01
CA LYS A 702 -16.72 -7.91 -44.69
C LYS A 702 -17.57 -6.68 -44.41
N GLN A 703 -18.07 -6.61 -43.19
CA GLN A 703 -18.40 -5.35 -42.55
C GLN A 703 -17.11 -4.79 -41.92
N VAL A 704 -16.78 -3.54 -42.25
CA VAL A 704 -15.74 -2.79 -41.55
C VAL A 704 -16.47 -1.86 -40.59
N THR A 705 -16.16 -1.99 -39.31
CA THR A 705 -16.69 -1.17 -38.23
C THR A 705 -15.51 -0.51 -37.52
N ILE A 706 -15.59 0.79 -37.26
CA ILE A 706 -14.58 1.52 -36.47
C ILE A 706 -15.32 2.17 -35.31
N GLU A 707 -14.90 1.92 -34.08
CA GLU A 707 -15.58 2.32 -32.84
C GLU A 707 -14.62 3.14 -31.95
N TRP A 708 -15.03 4.33 -31.53
CA TRP A 708 -14.27 5.22 -30.63
C TRP A 708 -15.21 6.02 -29.73
N GLN A 709 -14.67 6.83 -28.81
CA GLN A 709 -15.44 7.67 -27.89
C GLN A 709 -15.09 9.16 -28.05
N LEU A 710 -15.95 10.03 -27.50
CA LEU A 710 -15.65 11.45 -27.37
C LEU A 710 -14.44 11.70 -26.46
N THR A 711 -13.73 12.80 -26.69
CA THR A 711 -12.61 13.23 -25.84
C THR A 711 -13.14 13.51 -24.44
N SER A 712 -12.47 13.04 -23.39
CA SER A 712 -12.92 13.30 -22.02
C SER A 712 -12.46 14.70 -21.58
N PRO A 713 -13.35 15.64 -21.21
CA PRO A 713 -12.96 16.93 -20.61
C PRO A 713 -12.45 16.77 -19.16
N PHE A 714 -12.19 15.53 -18.74
CA PHE A 714 -11.59 15.14 -17.48
C PHE A 714 -10.49 14.13 -17.77
N ASP A 715 -9.32 14.60 -18.20
CA ASP A 715 -8.10 13.85 -17.93
C ASP A 715 -7.67 14.08 -16.47
N PRO A 716 -7.52 13.02 -15.65
CA PRO A 716 -6.96 13.14 -14.31
C PRO A 716 -5.46 13.49 -14.24
N THR A 717 -4.69 13.58 -15.33
CA THR A 717 -3.23 13.83 -15.31
C THR A 717 -2.75 15.20 -15.82
N ALA A 718 -3.50 15.91 -16.66
CA ALA A 718 -3.07 17.15 -17.33
C ALA A 718 -2.82 18.35 -16.38
N ASP A 719 -3.41 18.34 -15.17
CA ASP A 719 -3.31 19.41 -14.16
C ASP A 719 -1.92 19.56 -13.49
N VAL A 720 -0.87 18.84 -13.93
CA VAL A 720 0.41 18.72 -13.19
C VAL A 720 1.51 19.68 -13.65
N GLU A 721 1.55 20.10 -14.92
CA GLU A 721 2.62 20.97 -15.45
C GLU A 721 2.24 22.45 -15.49
N GLY A 722 2.30 23.09 -14.32
CA GLY A 722 2.01 24.51 -14.16
C GLY A 722 3.17 25.45 -14.53
N GLY A 723 3.44 25.67 -15.82
CA GLY A 723 4.03 26.95 -16.26
C GLY A 723 4.96 26.99 -17.47
N ASP A 724 4.41 27.07 -18.68
CA ASP A 724 4.73 28.19 -19.57
C ASP A 724 3.57 28.55 -20.52
N GLN A 725 3.46 29.81 -20.95
CA GLN A 725 2.36 30.30 -21.80
C GLN A 725 2.75 30.45 -23.28
N ASP A 726 3.43 29.46 -23.87
CA ASP A 726 3.50 29.32 -25.34
C ASP A 726 3.84 27.88 -25.79
N ALA A 727 2.97 26.93 -25.42
CA ALA A 727 2.94 25.58 -26.00
C ALA A 727 1.58 25.37 -26.68
N GLY A 728 1.59 24.89 -27.93
CA GLY A 728 0.37 24.46 -28.59
C GLY A 728 -0.19 23.21 -27.90
N ALA A 729 -1.52 23.08 -27.83
CA ALA A 729 -2.14 21.93 -27.19
C ALA A 729 -1.63 20.61 -27.80
N GLU A 730 -0.92 19.82 -27.00
CA GLU A 730 -0.56 18.46 -27.39
C GLU A 730 -1.85 17.64 -27.43
N TYR A 731 -2.25 17.22 -28.63
CA TYR A 731 -3.47 16.47 -28.84
C TYR A 731 -3.32 15.09 -28.20
N GLU A 732 -4.12 14.80 -27.17
CA GLU A 732 -4.23 13.46 -26.59
C GLU A 732 -4.58 12.43 -27.68
N ALA A 733 -3.94 11.27 -27.63
CA ALA A 733 -4.18 10.18 -28.56
C ALA A 733 -5.61 9.64 -28.40
N THR A 734 -6.39 9.61 -29.49
CA THR A 734 -7.74 9.01 -29.47
C THR A 734 -7.61 7.49 -29.62
N ASP A 735 -8.04 6.73 -28.61
CA ASP A 735 -8.18 5.28 -28.69
C ASP A 735 -9.37 4.88 -29.58
N PHE A 736 -9.16 3.94 -30.51
CA PHE A 736 -10.19 3.43 -31.41
C PHE A 736 -10.01 1.93 -31.74
N CYS A 737 -11.11 1.24 -32.00
CA CYS A 737 -11.15 -0.18 -32.35
C CYS A 737 -11.64 -0.37 -33.79
N ILE A 738 -10.85 -1.03 -34.63
CA ILE A 738 -11.22 -1.39 -36.01
C ILE A 738 -11.61 -2.86 -36.03
N THR A 739 -12.82 -3.21 -36.47
CA THR A 739 -13.27 -4.60 -36.63
C THR A 739 -13.64 -4.92 -38.08
N LEU A 740 -13.06 -5.99 -38.62
CA LEU A 740 -13.41 -6.60 -39.91
C LEU A 740 -14.17 -7.91 -39.63
N GLU A 741 -15.48 -7.92 -39.85
CA GLU A 741 -16.39 -9.05 -39.54
C GLU A 741 -17.03 -9.62 -40.82
N SER A 742 -16.93 -10.93 -41.06
CA SER A 742 -17.60 -11.55 -42.21
C SER A 742 -19.10 -11.65 -41.98
N LYS A 743 -19.88 -11.02 -42.86
CA LYS A 743 -21.36 -11.05 -42.83
C LYS A 743 -21.97 -12.44 -43.04
N SER A 744 -21.15 -13.43 -43.43
CA SER A 744 -21.59 -14.80 -43.71
C SER A 744 -21.41 -15.76 -42.53
N SER A 745 -20.50 -15.46 -41.60
CA SER A 745 -20.12 -16.36 -40.49
C SER A 745 -20.06 -15.70 -39.11
N GLY A 746 -20.00 -14.37 -39.03
CA GLY A 746 -19.73 -13.67 -37.76
C GLY A 746 -18.30 -13.84 -37.24
N ALA A 747 -17.41 -14.45 -38.03
CA ALA A 747 -15.98 -14.55 -37.74
C ALA A 747 -15.23 -13.32 -38.29
N GLY A 748 -14.13 -12.94 -37.64
CA GLY A 748 -13.40 -11.73 -38.00
C GLY A 748 -12.17 -11.44 -37.15
N VAL A 749 -11.71 -10.20 -37.24
CA VAL A 749 -10.56 -9.66 -36.52
C VAL A 749 -10.86 -8.23 -36.04
N SER A 750 -10.41 -7.90 -34.83
CA SER A 750 -10.48 -6.57 -34.21
C SER A 750 -9.08 -6.10 -33.85
N PHE A 751 -8.70 -4.91 -34.32
CA PHE A 751 -7.47 -4.20 -34.01
C PHE A 751 -7.78 -3.10 -33.02
N TYR A 752 -6.97 -2.97 -31.98
CA TYR A 752 -7.08 -1.89 -30.99
C TYR A 752 -5.93 -0.92 -31.24
N CYS A 753 -6.27 0.34 -31.51
CA CYS A 753 -5.34 1.33 -32.04
C CYS A 753 -5.49 2.67 -31.29
N SER A 754 -4.47 3.52 -31.39
CA SER A 754 -4.50 4.90 -30.87
C SER A 754 -3.96 5.83 -31.96
N THR A 755 -4.51 7.06 -32.08
CA THR A 755 -3.95 8.07 -33.01
C THR A 755 -2.61 8.60 -32.48
N GLN A 756 -1.71 9.01 -33.38
CA GLN A 756 -0.35 9.47 -33.03
C GLN A 756 0.04 10.73 -33.80
N THR A 757 0.81 11.61 -33.16
CA THR A 757 1.44 12.80 -33.76
C THR A 757 2.81 12.45 -34.34
N GLY A 758 2.92 12.43 -35.67
CA GLY A 758 4.15 12.13 -36.41
C GLY A 758 4.00 12.37 -37.91
N GLU A 759 5.12 12.43 -38.64
CA GLU A 759 5.10 12.70 -40.10
C GLU A 759 4.85 11.44 -40.95
N ASP A 760 5.29 10.25 -40.50
CA ASP A 760 5.24 9.01 -41.29
C ASP A 760 3.95 8.17 -41.06
N HIS A 761 3.47 8.07 -39.82
CA HIS A 761 2.29 7.27 -39.45
C HIS A 761 1.40 8.04 -38.44
N ARG A 762 0.07 8.01 -38.63
CA ARG A 762 -0.93 8.71 -37.78
C ARG A 762 -1.67 7.83 -36.77
N TYR A 763 -1.37 6.52 -36.73
CA TYR A 763 -1.90 5.59 -35.74
C TYR A 763 -0.90 4.49 -35.41
N VAL A 764 -1.04 3.88 -34.24
CA VAL A 764 -0.31 2.69 -33.78
C VAL A 764 -1.31 1.58 -33.46
N ILE A 765 -0.96 0.33 -33.75
CA ILE A 765 -1.76 -0.85 -33.37
C ILE A 765 -1.19 -1.45 -32.08
N GLY A 766 -1.98 -1.51 -31.02
CA GLY A 766 -1.56 -2.11 -29.74
C GLY A 766 -1.70 -3.64 -29.71
N ASN A 767 -2.88 -4.16 -30.07
CA ASN A 767 -3.15 -5.60 -30.09
C ASN A 767 -4.19 -6.00 -31.14
N VAL A 768 -4.18 -7.27 -31.57
CA VAL A 768 -5.07 -7.80 -32.62
C VAL A 768 -5.78 -9.10 -32.21
N LYS A 769 -7.09 -8.99 -31.95
CA LYS A 769 -7.99 -10.08 -31.54
C LYS A 769 -8.64 -10.74 -32.75
N SER A 770 -8.46 -12.05 -32.93
CA SER A 770 -9.31 -12.83 -33.84
C SER A 770 -10.50 -13.45 -33.10
N PHE A 771 -11.60 -13.71 -33.83
CA PHE A 771 -12.80 -14.36 -33.30
C PHE A 771 -13.51 -15.22 -34.35
N ALA A 772 -14.03 -16.38 -33.94
CA ALA A 772 -14.73 -17.32 -34.81
C ALA A 772 -16.26 -17.08 -34.87
N SER A 773 -16.82 -16.29 -33.95
CA SER A 773 -18.22 -15.88 -33.97
C SER A 773 -18.43 -14.55 -33.21
N LYS A 774 -19.62 -13.97 -33.37
CA LYS A 774 -20.01 -12.74 -32.66
C LYS A 774 -20.01 -12.90 -31.14
N GLU A 775 -20.37 -14.07 -30.63
CA GLU A 775 -20.31 -14.39 -29.20
C GLU A 775 -18.87 -14.41 -28.67
N GLU A 776 -17.87 -14.75 -29.51
CA GLU A 776 -16.45 -14.69 -29.14
C GLU A 776 -15.87 -13.27 -29.26
N LYS A 777 -16.34 -12.48 -30.24
CA LYS A 777 -16.08 -11.03 -30.34
C LYS A 777 -16.51 -10.32 -29.05
N GLU A 778 -17.76 -10.51 -28.64
CA GLU A 778 -18.36 -9.88 -27.45
C GLU A 778 -17.90 -10.53 -26.11
N SER A 779 -17.26 -11.70 -26.14
CA SER A 779 -16.79 -12.37 -24.91
C SER A 779 -15.59 -11.67 -24.27
N MET A 780 -15.81 -11.13 -23.07
CA MET A 780 -14.78 -10.63 -22.14
C MET A 780 -13.82 -11.73 -21.62
N SER A 781 -13.98 -12.99 -22.03
CA SER A 781 -13.14 -14.13 -21.63
C SER A 781 -12.42 -14.84 -22.79
N ALA A 782 -12.68 -14.37 -24.02
CA ALA A 782 -11.90 -14.72 -25.21
C ALA A 782 -10.43 -14.34 -25.04
N TYR A 783 -9.58 -14.79 -25.96
CA TYR A 783 -8.20 -14.30 -26.06
C TYR A 783 -8.22 -13.02 -26.90
N ASN A 784 -7.59 -11.94 -26.43
CA ASN A 784 -7.59 -10.65 -27.12
C ASN A 784 -6.42 -10.50 -28.13
N GLY A 785 -5.72 -11.60 -28.43
CA GLY A 785 -4.51 -11.58 -29.25
C GLY A 785 -3.23 -11.35 -28.43
N PRO A 786 -2.07 -11.43 -29.08
CA PRO A 786 -0.82 -10.86 -28.57
C PRO A 786 -0.83 -9.33 -28.76
N GLU A 787 0.17 -8.66 -28.19
CA GLU A 787 0.57 -7.31 -28.59
C GLU A 787 1.04 -7.35 -30.07
N PHE A 788 0.88 -6.26 -30.81
CA PHE A 788 1.15 -6.26 -32.26
C PHE A 788 2.64 -6.40 -32.57
N GLU A 789 3.51 -5.79 -31.76
CA GLU A 789 4.97 -5.88 -31.86
C GLU A 789 5.51 -7.32 -31.65
N ASP A 790 4.76 -8.17 -30.93
CA ASP A 790 5.07 -9.58 -30.63
C ASP A 790 4.83 -10.51 -31.86
N ILE A 791 4.36 -9.97 -32.99
CA ILE A 791 4.00 -10.69 -34.22
C ILE A 791 5.18 -10.67 -35.23
N ASP A 792 5.30 -11.71 -36.07
CA ASP A 792 6.27 -11.73 -37.19
C ASP A 792 6.13 -10.49 -38.08
N GLU A 793 7.25 -9.81 -38.34
CA GLU A 793 7.32 -8.52 -39.07
C GLU A 793 6.50 -8.52 -40.38
N LYS A 794 6.52 -9.63 -41.14
CA LYS A 794 5.81 -9.72 -42.43
C LYS A 794 4.30 -9.88 -42.26
N LEU A 795 3.88 -10.44 -41.13
CA LEU A 795 2.48 -10.49 -40.77
C LEU A 795 2.02 -9.14 -40.21
N GLN A 796 2.88 -8.34 -39.58
CA GLN A 796 2.59 -6.93 -39.28
C GLN A 796 2.37 -6.15 -40.59
N GLU A 797 3.34 -6.17 -41.52
CA GLU A 797 3.24 -5.55 -42.86
C GLU A 797 1.93 -5.95 -43.58
N SER A 798 1.61 -7.24 -43.61
CA SER A 798 0.40 -7.78 -44.27
C SER A 798 -0.91 -7.36 -43.59
N LEU A 799 -0.87 -6.99 -42.30
CA LEU A 799 -2.05 -6.52 -41.56
C LEU A 799 -2.24 -5.00 -41.74
N ASP A 800 -1.17 -4.22 -41.87
CA ASP A 800 -1.25 -2.81 -42.25
C ASP A 800 -1.77 -2.63 -43.70
N GLU A 801 -1.33 -3.47 -44.64
CA GLU A 801 -1.90 -3.52 -45.99
C GLU A 801 -3.41 -3.81 -45.95
N LEU A 802 -3.85 -4.75 -45.10
CA LEU A 802 -5.27 -5.07 -44.90
C LEU A 802 -6.06 -3.89 -44.30
N LEU A 803 -5.47 -3.11 -43.40
CA LEU A 803 -6.10 -1.91 -42.85
C LEU A 803 -6.19 -0.79 -43.89
N ALA A 804 -5.16 -0.60 -44.72
CA ALA A 804 -5.22 0.33 -45.84
C ALA A 804 -6.34 -0.04 -46.84
N GLU A 805 -6.48 -1.33 -47.20
CA GLU A 805 -7.63 -1.81 -47.99
C GLU A 805 -8.98 -1.63 -47.26
N ALA A 806 -9.00 -1.81 -45.94
CA ALA A 806 -10.19 -1.56 -45.11
C ALA A 806 -10.59 -0.08 -45.05
N GLY A 807 -9.74 0.84 -45.51
CA GLY A 807 -10.00 2.29 -45.59
C GLY A 807 -9.45 3.08 -44.41
N ILE A 808 -8.48 2.52 -43.69
CA ILE A 808 -7.76 3.21 -42.61
C ILE A 808 -6.67 4.09 -43.24
N SER A 809 -6.74 5.40 -43.01
CA SER A 809 -5.81 6.39 -43.56
C SER A 809 -5.48 7.49 -42.55
N THR A 810 -4.55 8.38 -42.91
CA THR A 810 -4.24 9.58 -42.12
C THR A 810 -5.47 10.48 -41.98
N GLU A 811 -6.26 10.67 -43.05
CA GLU A 811 -7.49 11.48 -42.97
C GLU A 811 -8.60 10.85 -42.13
N LEU A 812 -8.58 9.53 -41.92
CA LEU A 812 -9.46 8.88 -40.94
C LEU A 812 -9.04 9.23 -39.51
N CYS A 813 -7.73 9.26 -39.22
CA CYS A 813 -7.22 9.62 -37.90
C CYS A 813 -7.60 11.06 -37.57
N ASP A 814 -7.37 11.98 -38.52
CA ASP A 814 -7.80 13.39 -38.42
C ASP A 814 -9.33 13.54 -38.27
N PHE A 815 -10.11 12.65 -38.88
CA PHE A 815 -11.57 12.59 -38.71
C PHE A 815 -11.98 12.10 -37.32
N ILE A 816 -11.33 11.07 -36.79
CA ILE A 816 -11.58 10.49 -35.46
C ILE A 816 -11.30 11.54 -34.38
N ASP A 817 -10.12 12.16 -34.41
CA ASP A 817 -9.71 13.21 -33.45
C ASP A 817 -10.69 14.41 -33.52
N ALA A 818 -11.04 14.88 -34.72
CA ALA A 818 -11.98 15.99 -34.89
C ALA A 818 -13.42 15.65 -34.45
N MET A 819 -13.89 14.42 -34.72
CA MET A 819 -15.21 13.96 -34.26
C MET A 819 -15.29 13.81 -32.75
N ALA A 820 -14.20 13.38 -32.09
CA ALA A 820 -14.16 13.25 -30.63
C ALA A 820 -14.40 14.58 -29.92
N LEU A 821 -13.83 15.67 -30.45
CA LEU A 821 -14.02 17.05 -29.97
C LEU A 821 -15.40 17.62 -30.36
N ASP A 822 -15.85 17.42 -31.62
CA ASP A 822 -17.18 17.86 -32.09
C ASP A 822 -18.33 17.22 -31.29
N LYS A 823 -18.14 15.95 -30.87
CA LYS A 823 -19.08 15.20 -30.05
C LYS A 823 -19.07 15.63 -28.59
N GLU A 824 -17.89 15.86 -28.00
CA GLU A 824 -17.75 16.39 -26.63
C GLU A 824 -18.55 17.69 -26.49
N GLN A 825 -18.23 18.69 -27.30
CA GLN A 825 -18.83 20.03 -27.22
C GLN A 825 -20.35 20.00 -27.43
N ARG A 826 -20.87 19.10 -28.28
CA ARG A 826 -22.32 18.89 -28.45
C ARG A 826 -22.98 18.30 -27.21
N GLU A 827 -22.36 17.30 -26.58
CA GLU A 827 -22.89 16.72 -25.34
C GLU A 827 -22.69 17.65 -24.13
N TYR A 828 -21.68 18.53 -24.12
CA TYR A 828 -21.53 19.59 -23.11
C TYR A 828 -22.67 20.62 -23.20
N ILE A 829 -22.96 21.16 -24.39
CA ILE A 829 -24.11 22.06 -24.63
C ILE A 829 -25.43 21.38 -24.22
N ARG A 830 -25.57 20.07 -24.49
CA ARG A 830 -26.72 19.27 -24.07
C ARG A 830 -26.78 19.06 -22.56
N TRP A 831 -25.64 18.83 -21.90
CA TRP A 831 -25.53 18.68 -20.45
C TRP A 831 -25.92 19.99 -19.73
N LEU A 832 -25.41 21.14 -20.19
CA LEU A 832 -25.82 22.46 -19.72
C LEU A 832 -27.34 22.65 -19.85
N SER A 833 -27.90 22.27 -21.00
CA SER A 833 -29.35 22.36 -21.29
C SER A 833 -30.19 21.48 -20.36
N ASN A 834 -29.78 20.23 -20.14
CA ASN A 834 -30.43 19.29 -19.22
C ASN A 834 -30.34 19.78 -17.76
N LEU A 835 -29.18 20.30 -17.35
CA LEU A 835 -28.98 20.85 -16.01
C LEU A 835 -29.82 22.12 -15.80
N LYS A 836 -29.93 22.99 -16.82
CA LYS A 836 -30.81 24.16 -16.79
C LYS A 836 -32.27 23.73 -16.62
N GLU A 837 -32.75 22.78 -17.42
CA GLU A 837 -34.13 22.30 -17.35
C GLU A 837 -34.45 21.66 -15.98
N PHE A 838 -33.47 21.02 -15.34
CA PHE A 838 -33.58 20.53 -13.95
C PHE A 838 -33.62 21.67 -12.92
N MET A 839 -32.89 22.77 -13.12
CA MET A 839 -32.89 23.94 -12.23
C MET A 839 -34.14 24.84 -12.36
N GLU A 840 -34.92 24.66 -13.43
CA GLU A 840 -36.17 25.38 -13.69
C GLU A 840 -37.45 24.65 -13.21
N LYS A 841 -37.34 23.40 -12.73
CA LYS A 841 -38.46 22.52 -12.32
C LYS A 841 -38.69 22.45 -10.81
#